data_AF-A0A0D1CFP4-F1
#
_entry.id   AF-A0A0D1CFP4-F1
#
_cell.length_a   1.000
_cell.length_b   1.000
_cell.length_c   1.000
_cell.angle_alpha   90.00
_cell.angle_beta   90.00
_cell.angle_gamma   90.00
#
_symmetry.space_group_name_H-M   'P 1'
#
loop_
_entity.id
_entity.type
_entity.pdbx_description
1 polymer ?
#
loop_
_entity_poly.entity_id
_entity_poly.type
_entity_poly.pdbx_seq_one_letter_code
_entity_poly.pdbx_strand_id
1 'polypeptide(L)'
;MVQMRVTAGRIAFLCLYLTWAHCVLVAPKIIQQNLQKPLQILDQSDADTRKGNDPISPNLIDLLTQSPDHTILVRLLQRTRLIPTLNRLQELDDGSGLTILAPTNDAFLGKRNEQIAQRDSVLGAASASPTFWQYLIDEPASNSSLLSSASSQCIWHQGTCLAAGNVNAVARQHLLYHILNYTLPFTLSADTGSHLPSKPLPEPGKPQMLTTLHFPSRRLLAEPTHPGRVPIPDEEDHGGLLGHHGQRMRVALVDDKDKADIFLHARFAKSKGKALFFGADEKGRGGAKSLGEDWRSKNGVLHYIDSVINLPPSLEQVVLTHPRLDTLRRLVSNDTLKSLSTVPHLTLFLPASEAFDNLSVLESTYLFGNYQQAALDRLKLLGWHMSGSGLGDRSPVYSASIRAAGRATLPTALGGSVSVEADGEDGAIRVMEDARVLQEDILVESGVIHLIDNLILPFGDLDMSIEATLRVLNASRFVDLIYDANLQRYINKPAHLQRRDQDTFTFLAPRDDVIDMWYPGYALPQPTARSEGRLSREYRKGPALEEIVRYHILPGQIRPGNLTSGMLLNTELADWKLRQGRQKMPVTVDDSAASDRKGNGDVAFGDANVLRAPVDVKNAAMIYIVSQLLQPPSDPVQTAVSYLSLSTFVATVFSAELKKAVERAPGVSYLVPTNDAFTGLGLAMNYVLLPESQHLLQALIEYHAIDKIAYKSDFTEQETVYPTLLPKLGANLSIRKQKNGSILVRKAGEPNGTCSLIVKGDILTNTGVIHEVDRVHIPFDLTIRDLLKGAKADTMEDLMVQAGYEYILNSTIPQNQTIESSLGFMVLVPTDSAFTKVNLSAILGNRDLLVRLVQQHLVPLTTDKAIDTLLPDGRGDDIDMQDESSFATLLDRSQGGSSSYGQISFRKISSASTNRYRHSSGRSLGPHDPESDGLGWLVGIKNTRGSSASRHSATVLAFGREARAVEGDVHLERAPVGGIFQIDTVLSPYEPSWFYRWGWIALACAFFATIVAAAVFFAVRWWRGGNRIKLTEALEGEEE
;
A
#
# COMPACT_ATOMS: atom_id res chain seq x y z
N MET A 1 34.97 -17.56 5.83
CA MET A 1 36.13 -18.31 6.33
C MET A 1 37.35 -17.87 5.53
N VAL A 2 38.25 -17.10 6.16
CA VAL A 2 39.65 -17.48 6.47
C VAL A 2 40.55 -17.26 5.24
N GLN A 3 41.61 -16.44 5.23
CA GLN A 3 42.23 -15.53 6.19
C GLN A 3 43.41 -14.83 5.47
N MET A 4 43.71 -13.59 5.87
CA MET A 4 45.06 -13.03 6.14
C MET A 4 46.08 -12.88 4.98
N ARG A 5 46.49 -11.63 4.66
CA ARG A 5 47.62 -10.84 5.27
C ARG A 5 49.01 -11.37 4.88
N VAL A 6 50.10 -10.62 4.69
CA VAL A 6 50.49 -9.19 4.56
C VAL A 6 52.01 -9.23 4.22
N THR A 7 52.61 -8.11 3.78
CA THR A 7 54.06 -7.77 3.74
C THR A 7 54.97 -8.51 2.73
N ALA A 8 56.05 -7.95 2.17
CA ALA A 8 56.64 -6.61 2.05
C ALA A 8 57.85 -6.76 1.10
N GLY A 9 58.35 -5.67 0.51
CA GLY A 9 59.75 -5.63 0.00
C GLY A 9 59.93 -5.01 -1.38
N ARG A 10 60.47 -3.78 -1.37
CA ARG A 10 60.94 -3.00 -2.53
C ARG A 10 62.21 -3.61 -3.16
N ILE A 11 62.43 -3.39 -4.47
CA ILE A 11 63.64 -2.75 -5.08
C ILE A 11 63.75 -3.05 -6.60
N ALA A 12 64.09 -2.00 -7.37
CA ALA A 12 64.70 -1.93 -8.73
C ALA A 12 63.83 -2.39 -9.93
N PHE A 13 63.20 -1.52 -10.75
CA PHE A 13 63.73 -0.51 -11.71
C PHE A 13 64.63 -1.08 -12.83
N LEU A 14 64.08 -1.31 -14.04
CA LEU A 14 64.57 -0.74 -15.31
C LEU A 14 63.68 -1.02 -16.55
N CYS A 15 63.46 0.04 -17.35
CA CYS A 15 63.28 0.10 -18.83
C CYS A 15 62.05 -0.58 -19.46
N LEU A 16 61.24 0.08 -20.31
CA LEU A 16 61.52 0.80 -21.59
C LEU A 16 60.24 1.59 -22.01
N TYR A 17 60.18 2.65 -22.83
CA TYR A 17 61.10 3.63 -23.43
C TYR A 17 60.22 4.79 -23.94
N LEU A 18 60.60 6.03 -23.61
CA LEU A 18 60.17 7.27 -24.26
C LEU A 18 61.21 7.60 -25.34
N THR A 19 60.78 8.03 -26.52
CA THR A 19 61.66 8.62 -27.53
C THR A 19 61.56 10.14 -27.49
N TRP A 20 62.72 10.75 -27.24
CA TRP A 20 63.04 12.17 -27.19
C TRP A 20 63.12 12.84 -28.55
N ALA A 21 62.86 14.15 -28.55
CA ALA A 21 63.34 15.10 -29.55
C ALA A 21 64.56 15.87 -29.01
N HIS A 22 65.59 15.97 -29.85
CA HIS A 22 66.81 16.76 -29.72
C HIS A 22 67.06 17.32 -31.14
N CYS A 23 67.65 18.48 -31.41
CA CYS A 23 68.24 19.56 -30.64
C CYS A 23 68.68 20.64 -31.67
N VAL A 24 69.25 21.74 -31.17
CA VAL A 24 70.28 22.60 -31.81
C VAL A 24 69.86 23.97 -32.38
N LEU A 25 70.41 24.97 -31.68
CA LEU A 25 70.68 26.37 -32.01
C LEU A 25 71.69 26.53 -33.15
N VAL A 26 71.51 27.58 -33.98
CA VAL A 26 72.62 28.29 -34.67
C VAL A 26 72.31 29.79 -34.72
N ALA A 27 73.28 30.62 -34.34
CA ALA A 27 73.36 32.06 -34.63
C ALA A 27 74.38 32.29 -35.77
N PRO A 28 74.33 33.42 -36.53
CA PRO A 28 75.20 34.56 -36.16
C PRO A 28 74.64 35.98 -36.47
N LYS A 29 75.37 36.98 -35.94
CA LYS A 29 75.21 38.46 -35.98
C LYS A 29 75.35 39.10 -37.38
N ILE A 30 74.60 40.20 -37.65
CA ILE A 30 75.02 41.47 -38.33
C ILE A 30 74.08 42.60 -37.83
N ILE A 31 74.51 43.52 -36.95
CA ILE A 31 74.87 44.95 -37.16
C ILE A 31 73.86 45.79 -37.97
N GLN A 32 73.08 46.64 -37.27
CA GLN A 32 73.09 48.09 -37.52
C GLN A 32 72.54 48.88 -36.31
N GLN A 33 73.33 49.85 -35.88
CA GLN A 33 73.08 50.81 -34.81
C GLN A 33 72.24 51.98 -35.33
N ASN A 34 71.34 52.50 -34.50
CA ASN A 34 71.07 53.95 -34.34
C ASN A 34 70.25 54.12 -33.04
N LEU A 35 70.90 54.39 -31.91
CA LEU A 35 71.14 55.74 -31.35
C LEU A 35 69.85 56.55 -31.12
N GLN A 36 69.35 56.52 -29.87
CA GLN A 36 69.12 57.73 -29.09
C GLN A 36 69.09 57.41 -27.59
N LYS A 37 69.90 58.18 -26.85
CA LYS A 37 70.14 58.09 -25.40
C LYS A 37 68.91 58.54 -24.59
N PRO A 38 68.79 58.11 -23.32
CA PRO A 38 67.82 58.66 -22.38
C PRO A 38 68.25 60.06 -21.92
N LEU A 39 67.32 61.01 -21.97
CA LEU A 39 67.46 62.34 -21.37
C LEU A 39 67.04 62.25 -19.90
N GLN A 40 68.03 62.38 -19.02
CA GLN A 40 67.85 62.85 -17.65
C GLN A 40 67.30 64.28 -17.68
N ILE A 41 66.23 64.55 -16.94
CA ILE A 41 65.90 65.88 -16.41
C ILE A 41 65.38 65.63 -14.99
N LEU A 42 66.25 65.76 -13.99
CA LEU A 42 66.57 66.96 -13.21
C LEU A 42 65.54 67.20 -12.10
N ASP A 43 65.95 66.76 -10.93
CA ASP A 43 65.53 67.26 -9.63
C ASP A 43 65.80 68.77 -9.56
N GLN A 44 64.76 69.57 -9.34
CA GLN A 44 64.90 70.97 -8.92
C GLN A 44 63.84 71.28 -7.89
N SER A 45 64.28 71.19 -6.63
CA SER A 45 63.84 72.06 -5.56
C SER A 45 64.09 73.51 -5.94
N ASP A 46 63.06 74.34 -5.93
CA ASP A 46 63.22 75.76 -5.62
C ASP A 46 62.05 76.21 -4.77
N ALA A 47 62.37 76.48 -3.51
CA ALA A 47 61.57 77.29 -2.63
C ALA A 47 61.80 78.75 -3.04
N ASP A 48 60.76 79.45 -3.48
CA ASP A 48 60.75 80.90 -3.36
C ASP A 48 59.34 81.44 -3.12
N THR A 49 59.26 82.23 -2.05
CA THR A 49 58.06 82.80 -1.47
C THR A 49 57.40 83.85 -2.37
N ARG A 50 56.12 83.64 -2.72
CA ARG A 50 55.17 84.75 -2.96
C ARG A 50 53.80 84.44 -2.36
N LYS A 51 53.34 85.35 -1.51
CA LYS A 51 52.02 85.39 -0.87
C LYS A 51 50.90 85.46 -1.93
N GLY A 52 49.81 84.74 -1.67
CA GLY A 52 48.48 85.01 -2.23
C GLY A 52 48.15 84.25 -3.50
N ASN A 53 47.93 82.94 -3.38
CA ASN A 53 46.90 82.15 -4.07
C ASN A 53 47.02 80.73 -3.52
N ASP A 54 45.98 80.24 -2.85
CA ASP A 54 45.91 78.82 -2.49
C ASP A 54 46.11 78.00 -3.77
N PRO A 55 47.06 77.05 -3.83
CA PRO A 55 47.14 76.16 -4.98
C PRO A 55 45.81 75.42 -5.05
N ILE A 56 45.10 75.59 -6.17
CA ILE A 56 43.87 74.85 -6.47
C ILE A 56 44.22 73.37 -6.34
N SER A 57 43.74 72.72 -5.29
CA SER A 57 43.93 71.29 -5.10
C SER A 57 43.29 70.58 -6.30
N PRO A 58 44.02 69.73 -7.03
CA PRO A 58 43.51 69.11 -8.25
C PRO A 58 42.28 68.25 -7.96
N ASN A 59 41.31 68.26 -8.87
CA ASN A 59 40.16 67.35 -8.79
C ASN A 59 40.60 65.91 -9.10
N LEU A 60 39.82 64.88 -8.70
CA LEU A 60 40.22 63.49 -8.95
C LEU A 60 40.34 63.18 -10.46
N ILE A 61 39.53 63.84 -11.30
CA ILE A 61 39.62 63.70 -12.76
C ILE A 61 40.90 64.34 -13.31
N ASP A 62 41.38 65.43 -12.70
CA ASP A 62 42.64 66.07 -13.10
C ASP A 62 43.83 65.18 -12.73
N LEU A 63 43.79 64.54 -11.56
CA LEU A 63 44.79 63.54 -11.14
C LEU A 63 44.82 62.32 -12.08
N LEU A 64 43.65 61.81 -12.48
CA LEU A 64 43.53 60.74 -13.47
C LEU A 64 44.11 61.14 -14.83
N THR A 65 43.87 62.37 -15.28
CA THR A 65 44.35 62.87 -16.58
C THR A 65 45.86 63.12 -16.58
N GLN A 66 46.45 63.42 -15.42
CA GLN A 66 47.90 63.57 -15.24
C GLN A 66 48.64 62.22 -15.22
N SER A 67 47.95 61.10 -14.97
CA SER A 67 48.57 59.79 -14.86
C SER A 67 48.72 59.10 -16.23
N PRO A 68 49.95 58.77 -16.67
CA PRO A 68 50.17 58.06 -17.93
C PRO A 68 49.58 56.64 -17.93
N ASP A 69 49.42 56.04 -16.75
CA ASP A 69 48.95 54.68 -16.57
C ASP A 69 47.41 54.53 -16.63
N HIS A 70 46.65 55.63 -16.79
CA HIS A 70 45.18 55.61 -16.75
C HIS A 70 44.50 56.21 -17.99
N THR A 71 45.24 56.35 -19.10
CA THR A 71 44.70 56.92 -20.36
C THR A 71 43.49 56.16 -20.90
N ILE A 72 43.46 54.82 -20.78
CA ILE A 72 42.33 53.99 -21.21
C ILE A 72 41.09 54.30 -20.36
N LEU A 73 41.24 54.40 -19.03
CA LEU A 73 40.15 54.72 -18.12
C LEU A 73 39.54 56.10 -18.43
N VAL A 74 40.38 57.12 -18.64
CA VAL A 74 39.93 58.47 -19.00
C VAL A 74 39.15 58.46 -20.32
N ARG A 75 39.65 57.76 -21.34
CA ARG A 75 38.94 57.58 -22.62
C ARG A 75 37.59 56.90 -22.43
N LEU A 76 37.51 55.86 -21.58
CA LEU A 76 36.25 55.16 -21.30
C LEU A 76 35.26 56.04 -20.54
N LEU A 77 35.70 56.82 -19.55
CA LEU A 77 34.87 57.80 -18.84
C LEU A 77 34.33 58.90 -19.77
N GLN A 78 35.13 59.34 -20.74
CA GLN A 78 34.71 60.27 -21.80
C GLN A 78 33.67 59.62 -22.73
N ARG A 79 33.96 58.42 -23.25
CA ARG A 79 33.07 57.66 -24.15
C ARG A 79 31.71 57.39 -23.52
N THR A 80 31.69 57.13 -22.21
CA THR A 80 30.48 56.86 -21.44
C THR A 80 29.82 58.11 -20.85
N ARG A 81 30.39 59.31 -21.05
CA ARG A 81 29.90 60.60 -20.55
C ARG A 81 29.76 60.68 -19.02
N LEU A 82 30.61 59.97 -18.29
CA LEU A 82 30.60 59.98 -16.81
C LEU A 82 31.39 61.15 -16.21
N ILE A 83 32.30 61.79 -16.95
CA ILE A 83 33.12 62.90 -16.42
C ILE A 83 32.29 64.04 -15.83
N PRO A 84 31.25 64.58 -16.51
CA PRO A 84 30.45 65.66 -15.92
C PRO A 84 29.73 65.23 -14.64
N THR A 85 29.28 63.97 -14.57
CA THR A 85 28.64 63.39 -13.38
C THR A 85 29.61 63.34 -12.21
N LEU A 86 30.83 62.84 -12.43
CA LEU A 86 31.84 62.72 -11.38
C LEU A 86 32.33 64.08 -10.91
N ASN A 87 32.47 65.06 -11.80
CA ASN A 87 32.80 66.43 -11.41
C ASN A 87 31.67 67.02 -10.54
N ARG A 88 30.41 66.83 -10.93
CA ARG A 88 29.27 67.31 -10.15
C ARG A 88 29.18 66.69 -8.75
N LEU A 89 29.46 65.39 -8.61
CA LEU A 89 29.51 64.72 -7.31
C LEU A 89 30.63 65.29 -6.42
N GLN A 90 31.76 65.65 -7.02
CA GLN A 90 32.88 66.28 -6.29
C GLN A 90 32.59 67.75 -5.92
N GLU A 91 31.71 68.44 -6.66
CA GLU A 91 31.30 69.83 -6.37
C GLU A 91 30.21 69.95 -5.30
N LEU A 92 29.41 68.90 -5.08
CA LEU A 92 28.28 68.90 -4.13
C LEU A 92 28.72 68.90 -2.66
N ASP A 93 30.01 68.67 -2.38
CA ASP A 93 30.72 68.71 -1.08
C ASP A 93 29.83 68.54 0.17
N ASP A 94 29.22 67.36 0.30
CA ASP A 94 28.48 66.95 1.50
C ASP A 94 29.42 66.46 2.63
N GLY A 95 30.74 66.60 2.46
CA GLY A 95 31.77 66.15 3.39
C GLY A 95 32.07 64.65 3.35
N SER A 96 31.44 63.86 2.47
CA SER A 96 31.68 62.40 2.35
C SER A 96 32.88 62.05 1.46
N GLY A 97 33.17 62.90 0.47
CA GLY A 97 34.24 62.73 -0.54
C GLY A 97 34.00 61.56 -1.51
N LEU A 98 34.89 61.35 -2.49
CA LEU A 98 34.73 60.33 -3.53
C LEU A 98 35.93 59.37 -3.56
N THR A 99 35.71 58.07 -3.71
CA THR A 99 36.79 57.12 -4.01
C THR A 99 36.66 56.58 -5.44
N ILE A 100 37.72 56.69 -6.23
CA ILE A 100 37.81 56.07 -7.55
C ILE A 100 38.84 54.94 -7.50
N LEU A 101 38.38 53.70 -7.75
CA LEU A 101 39.24 52.54 -7.94
C LEU A 101 39.66 52.48 -9.42
N ALA A 102 40.81 53.03 -9.75
CA ALA A 102 41.25 53.22 -11.13
C ALA A 102 42.10 52.05 -11.62
N PRO A 103 41.60 51.21 -12.56
CA PRO A 103 42.42 50.17 -13.18
C PRO A 103 43.46 50.79 -14.11
N THR A 104 44.68 50.28 -14.05
CA THR A 104 45.76 50.71 -14.95
C THR A 104 45.48 50.30 -16.40
N ASN A 105 46.22 50.89 -17.35
CA ASN A 105 46.12 50.52 -18.76
C ASN A 105 46.38 49.01 -18.95
N ASP A 106 47.37 48.46 -18.23
CA ASP A 106 47.70 47.03 -18.24
C ASP A 106 46.55 46.18 -17.69
N ALA A 107 45.82 46.65 -16.67
CA ALA A 107 44.64 45.99 -16.14
C ALA A 107 43.53 45.81 -17.20
N PHE A 108 43.25 46.87 -17.98
CA PHE A 108 42.27 46.82 -19.08
C PHE A 108 42.71 45.91 -20.21
N LEU A 109 44.00 45.98 -20.61
CA LEU A 109 44.56 45.11 -21.65
C LEU A 109 44.57 43.63 -21.21
N GLY A 110 44.89 43.37 -19.95
CA GLY A 110 44.81 42.04 -19.34
C GLY A 110 43.38 41.49 -19.38
N LYS A 111 42.39 42.30 -18.97
CA LYS A 111 40.97 41.91 -19.00
C LYS A 111 40.46 41.63 -20.42
N ARG A 112 40.89 42.42 -21.40
CA ARG A 112 40.60 42.19 -22.82
C ARG A 112 41.13 40.83 -23.28
N ASN A 113 42.41 40.57 -23.03
CA ASN A 113 43.06 39.33 -23.46
C ASN A 113 42.47 38.10 -22.76
N GLU A 114 42.11 38.22 -21.47
CA GLU A 114 41.40 37.19 -20.71
C GLU A 114 40.06 36.83 -21.36
N GLN A 115 39.24 37.81 -21.74
CA GLN A 115 37.96 37.56 -22.41
C GLN A 115 38.13 36.94 -23.79
N ILE A 116 39.16 37.34 -24.55
CA ILE A 116 39.47 36.74 -25.85
C ILE A 116 39.80 35.26 -25.67
N ALA A 117 40.68 34.92 -24.71
CA ALA A 117 41.02 33.54 -24.41
C ALA A 117 39.81 32.70 -23.93
N GLN A 118 38.90 33.29 -23.15
CA GLN A 118 37.66 32.64 -22.72
C GLN A 118 36.72 32.38 -23.91
N ARG A 119 36.53 33.34 -24.80
CA ARG A 119 35.73 33.17 -26.03
C ARG A 119 36.31 32.04 -26.90
N ASP A 120 37.62 32.06 -27.10
CA ASP A 120 38.33 31.11 -27.98
C ASP A 120 38.29 29.68 -27.43
N SER A 121 38.22 29.51 -26.11
CA SER A 121 38.08 28.19 -25.47
C SER A 121 36.67 27.61 -25.52
N VAL A 122 35.62 28.45 -25.56
CA VAL A 122 34.22 28.01 -25.55
C VAL A 122 33.68 27.69 -26.96
N LEU A 123 34.08 28.45 -27.98
CA LEU A 123 33.42 28.41 -29.31
C LEU A 123 34.18 27.63 -30.40
N GLY A 124 35.35 27.06 -30.08
CA GLY A 124 36.30 26.66 -31.13
C GLY A 124 36.77 27.88 -31.94
N ALA A 125 37.82 27.75 -32.74
CA ALA A 125 38.55 28.88 -33.34
C ALA A 125 37.79 29.71 -34.41
N ALA A 126 36.45 29.80 -34.41
CA ALA A 126 35.66 30.41 -35.47
C ALA A 126 34.48 31.29 -34.98
N SER A 127 34.75 32.30 -34.13
CA SER A 127 33.81 33.42 -33.93
C SER A 127 34.46 34.74 -34.33
N ALA A 128 33.93 35.39 -35.37
CA ALA A 128 34.37 36.69 -35.86
C ALA A 128 33.86 37.89 -35.03
N SER A 129 33.05 37.65 -33.98
CA SER A 129 32.52 38.72 -33.13
C SER A 129 33.56 39.20 -32.10
N PRO A 130 33.78 40.52 -31.94
CA PRO A 130 34.66 41.05 -30.91
C PRO A 130 34.08 40.79 -29.51
N THR A 131 34.96 40.57 -28.53
CA THR A 131 34.55 40.54 -27.11
C THR A 131 34.22 41.96 -26.61
N PHE A 132 33.49 42.06 -25.51
CA PHE A 132 33.08 43.35 -24.93
C PHE A 132 34.25 44.33 -24.71
N TRP A 133 35.31 43.90 -24.01
CA TRP A 133 36.47 44.77 -23.77
C TRP A 133 37.29 45.00 -25.05
N GLN A 134 37.33 44.05 -25.98
CA GLN A 134 37.96 44.23 -27.29
C GLN A 134 37.27 45.34 -28.08
N TYR A 135 35.94 45.34 -28.12
CA TYR A 135 35.15 46.38 -28.78
C TYR A 135 35.29 47.77 -28.12
N LEU A 136 35.47 47.81 -26.79
CA LEU A 136 35.62 49.07 -26.07
C LEU A 136 37.01 49.72 -26.25
N ILE A 137 38.06 48.91 -26.31
CA ILE A 137 39.46 49.37 -26.26
C ILE A 137 40.05 49.56 -27.65
N ASP A 138 39.82 48.60 -28.57
CA ASP A 138 40.63 48.52 -29.79
C ASP A 138 40.20 49.51 -30.90
N GLU A 139 39.05 50.19 -30.72
CA GLU A 139 38.31 50.97 -31.73
C GLU A 139 38.10 50.22 -33.07
N PRO A 140 36.87 50.14 -33.61
CA PRO A 140 36.70 49.54 -34.93
C PRO A 140 37.49 50.36 -35.94
N ALA A 141 38.50 49.74 -36.56
CA ALA A 141 39.25 50.33 -37.66
C ALA A 141 38.26 50.95 -38.66
N SER A 142 38.53 52.18 -39.09
CA SER A 142 37.76 52.97 -40.04
C SER A 142 37.75 52.39 -41.46
N ASN A 143 37.59 51.07 -41.61
CA ASN A 143 37.27 50.43 -42.89
C ASN A 143 35.77 50.57 -43.15
N SER A 144 35.43 51.70 -43.74
CA SER A 144 34.12 52.13 -44.21
C SER A 144 33.51 51.29 -45.35
N SER A 145 33.91 50.02 -45.53
CA SER A 145 33.50 49.21 -46.69
C SER A 145 32.59 48.00 -46.40
N LEU A 146 32.17 47.77 -45.14
CA LEU A 146 31.20 46.70 -44.80
C LEU A 146 30.02 47.19 -43.93
N LEU A 147 29.77 48.49 -43.87
CA LEU A 147 28.62 49.08 -43.18
C LEU A 147 27.39 49.10 -44.11
N SER A 148 26.78 47.95 -44.39
CA SER A 148 25.47 47.89 -45.07
C SER A 148 24.43 46.96 -44.44
N SER A 149 24.59 46.58 -43.16
CA SER A 149 23.49 45.98 -42.40
C SER A 149 23.64 46.29 -40.91
N ALA A 150 23.18 47.48 -40.50
CA ALA A 150 23.17 47.97 -39.12
C ALA A 150 22.11 47.29 -38.22
N SER A 151 21.88 45.99 -38.40
CA SER A 151 21.11 45.17 -37.46
C SER A 151 21.85 43.84 -37.31
N SER A 152 22.22 43.51 -36.06
CA SER A 152 22.81 42.22 -35.61
C SER A 152 24.33 42.00 -35.68
N GLN A 153 25.17 42.99 -35.39
CA GLN A 153 26.53 42.68 -34.91
C GLN A 153 26.44 42.21 -33.44
N CYS A 154 26.65 40.91 -33.20
CA CYS A 154 26.76 40.35 -31.85
C CYS A 154 28.08 40.78 -31.22
N ILE A 155 28.04 41.27 -29.99
CA ILE A 155 29.21 41.47 -29.12
C ILE A 155 29.18 40.41 -28.03
N TRP A 156 30.28 39.67 -27.90
CA TRP A 156 30.35 38.59 -26.93
C TRP A 156 30.60 39.13 -25.53
N HIS A 157 29.69 38.82 -24.59
CA HIS A 157 29.81 39.19 -23.18
C HIS A 157 29.25 38.08 -22.29
N GLN A 158 30.10 37.52 -21.42
CA GLN A 158 29.71 36.52 -20.40
C GLN A 158 28.86 35.36 -20.97
N GLY A 159 29.21 34.83 -22.15
CA GLY A 159 28.51 33.70 -22.76
C GLY A 159 27.22 34.05 -23.53
N THR A 160 26.84 35.33 -23.61
CA THR A 160 25.70 35.80 -24.40
C THR A 160 26.13 36.73 -25.54
N CYS A 161 25.35 36.70 -26.62
CA CYS A 161 25.48 37.63 -27.74
C CYS A 161 24.67 38.89 -27.45
N LEU A 162 25.33 39.97 -27.05
CA LEU A 162 24.68 41.28 -26.92
C LEU A 162 24.46 41.86 -28.32
N ALA A 163 23.22 42.20 -28.66
CA ALA A 163 22.96 43.06 -29.80
C ALA A 163 23.66 44.41 -29.57
N ALA A 164 24.37 44.94 -30.58
CA ALA A 164 25.18 46.17 -30.48
C ALA A 164 24.44 47.48 -30.09
N GLY A 165 23.19 47.40 -29.62
CA GLY A 165 22.30 48.54 -29.35
C GLY A 165 22.73 49.45 -28.20
N ASN A 166 23.39 48.94 -27.15
CA ASN A 166 23.75 49.80 -26.00
C ASN A 166 25.01 49.39 -25.19
N VAL A 167 26.12 49.20 -25.89
CA VAL A 167 27.42 48.83 -25.27
C VAL A 167 27.92 49.85 -24.25
N ASN A 168 27.61 51.13 -24.47
CA ASN A 168 28.01 52.20 -23.55
C ASN A 168 27.24 52.16 -22.22
N ALA A 169 26.02 51.61 -22.17
CA ALA A 169 25.30 51.38 -20.90
C ALA A 169 25.98 50.29 -20.06
N VAL A 170 26.35 49.16 -20.68
CA VAL A 170 27.12 48.09 -20.02
C VAL A 170 28.48 48.63 -19.52
N ALA A 171 29.16 49.44 -20.34
CA ALA A 171 30.43 50.06 -19.95
C ALA A 171 30.27 50.99 -18.74
N ARG A 172 29.20 51.79 -18.68
CA ARG A 172 28.88 52.61 -17.51
C ARG A 172 28.70 51.79 -16.24
N GLN A 173 28.00 50.66 -16.32
CA GLN A 173 27.81 49.77 -15.16
C GLN A 173 29.14 49.28 -14.60
N HIS A 174 30.04 48.81 -15.47
CA HIS A 174 31.40 48.42 -15.06
C HIS A 174 32.17 49.58 -14.42
N LEU A 175 32.15 50.77 -15.03
CA LEU A 175 32.88 51.93 -14.52
C LEU A 175 32.32 52.44 -13.19
N LEU A 176 31.00 52.53 -13.03
CA LEU A 176 30.36 52.95 -11.79
C LEU A 176 30.61 51.96 -10.63
N TYR A 177 30.86 50.69 -10.92
CA TYR A 177 31.19 49.70 -9.90
C TYR A 177 32.57 49.96 -9.27
N HIS A 178 33.42 50.72 -9.95
CA HIS A 178 34.74 51.13 -9.45
C HIS A 178 34.69 52.42 -8.64
N ILE A 179 33.52 53.03 -8.42
CA ILE A 179 33.41 54.34 -7.78
C ILE A 179 32.57 54.21 -6.51
N LEU A 180 33.03 54.83 -5.42
CA LEU A 180 32.33 54.92 -4.14
C LEU A 180 31.99 56.39 -3.87
N ASN A 181 30.76 56.66 -3.43
CA ASN A 181 30.31 58.01 -3.06
C ASN A 181 30.76 58.44 -1.64
N TYR A 182 31.92 57.94 -1.22
CA TYR A 182 32.55 58.28 0.04
C TYR A 182 34.04 57.97 -0.07
N THR A 183 34.84 58.69 0.71
CA THR A 183 36.26 58.35 0.94
C THR A 183 36.36 57.07 1.76
N LEU A 184 37.24 56.16 1.33
CA LEU A 184 37.45 54.90 2.06
C LEU A 184 37.80 55.19 3.52
N PRO A 185 37.14 54.53 4.49
CA PRO A 185 37.31 54.86 5.91
C PRO A 185 38.63 54.32 6.49
N PHE A 186 39.42 53.60 5.70
CA PHE A 186 40.71 53.01 6.05
C PHE A 186 41.70 53.22 4.90
N THR A 187 43.00 53.24 5.22
CA THR A 187 44.08 53.49 4.25
C THR A 187 45.29 52.60 4.56
N LEU A 188 46.07 52.24 3.52
CA LEU A 188 47.40 51.66 3.68
C LEU A 188 48.51 52.73 3.74
N SER A 189 48.22 53.97 3.32
CA SER A 189 49.16 55.09 3.26
C SER A 189 49.29 55.78 4.63
N ALA A 190 50.51 56.22 4.94
CA ALA A 190 50.76 57.12 6.08
C ALA A 190 50.54 58.61 5.73
N ASP A 191 50.43 58.92 4.44
CA ASP A 191 50.25 60.28 3.90
C ASP A 191 48.85 60.38 3.27
N THR A 192 47.89 60.86 4.06
CA THR A 192 46.47 61.02 3.69
C THR A 192 46.05 62.49 3.58
N GLY A 193 47.00 63.42 3.67
CA GLY A 193 46.73 64.86 3.63
C GLY A 193 45.73 65.32 4.70
N SER A 194 44.65 65.99 4.28
CA SER A 194 43.58 66.48 5.17
C SER A 194 42.53 65.42 5.56
N HIS A 195 42.63 64.21 5.00
CA HIS A 195 41.68 63.12 5.26
C HIS A 195 42.21 62.24 6.39
N LEU A 196 41.45 62.04 7.47
CA LEU A 196 41.79 61.08 8.52
C LEU A 196 40.97 59.79 8.35
N PRO A 197 41.60 58.61 8.39
CA PRO A 197 40.84 57.35 8.39
C PRO A 197 39.95 57.29 9.63
N SER A 198 38.68 56.97 9.41
CA SER A 198 37.66 56.89 10.47
C SER A 198 37.55 55.50 11.09
N LYS A 199 38.13 54.46 10.45
CA LYS A 199 38.08 53.06 10.89
C LYS A 199 39.43 52.34 10.71
N PRO A 200 39.72 51.30 11.51
CA PRO A 200 40.89 50.45 11.29
C PRO A 200 40.79 49.67 9.97
N LEU A 201 41.94 49.19 9.48
CA LEU A 201 41.99 48.28 8.33
C LEU A 201 41.15 47.01 8.57
N PRO A 202 40.55 46.41 7.53
CA PRO A 202 39.84 45.13 7.64
C PRO A 202 40.72 44.04 8.26
N GLU A 203 40.11 43.14 9.03
CA GLU A 203 40.84 41.98 9.57
C GLU A 203 41.20 40.99 8.43
N PRO A 204 42.42 40.43 8.40
CA PRO A 204 42.76 39.39 7.44
C PRO A 204 41.78 38.21 7.50
N GLY A 205 41.27 37.81 6.33
CA GLY A 205 40.29 36.73 6.22
C GLY A 205 38.83 37.12 6.52
N LYS A 206 38.55 38.37 6.95
CA LYS A 206 37.19 38.90 7.10
C LYS A 206 36.96 40.10 6.16
N PRO A 207 36.51 39.87 4.92
CA PRO A 207 36.28 40.96 3.98
C PRO A 207 35.17 41.90 4.44
N GLN A 208 35.35 43.19 4.22
CA GLN A 208 34.36 44.22 4.55
C GLN A 208 33.51 44.57 3.31
N MET A 209 32.19 44.69 3.50
CA MET A 209 31.27 45.13 2.44
C MET A 209 31.25 46.66 2.32
N LEU A 210 31.41 47.14 1.09
CA LEU A 210 31.32 48.54 0.67
C LEU A 210 30.18 48.70 -0.34
N THR A 211 29.60 49.90 -0.41
CA THR A 211 28.54 50.24 -1.36
C THR A 211 29.12 51.05 -2.51
N THR A 212 28.95 50.58 -3.73
CA THR A 212 29.40 51.29 -4.95
C THR A 212 28.34 52.23 -5.48
N LEU A 213 28.73 53.12 -6.40
CA LEU A 213 27.81 53.94 -7.21
C LEU A 213 27.17 53.17 -8.37
N HIS A 214 27.40 51.86 -8.48
CA HIS A 214 26.74 51.05 -9.47
C HIS A 214 25.36 50.61 -8.98
N PHE A 215 24.35 51.05 -9.71
CA PHE A 215 22.97 50.62 -9.55
C PHE A 215 22.60 49.67 -10.71
N PRO A 216 22.46 48.36 -10.48
CA PRO A 216 22.17 47.41 -11.55
C PRO A 216 20.77 47.65 -12.14
N SER A 217 20.68 47.66 -13.46
CA SER A 217 19.43 47.80 -14.23
C SER A 217 19.53 47.08 -15.56
N ARG A 218 18.51 46.27 -15.88
CA ARG A 218 18.38 45.55 -17.16
C ARG A 218 17.48 46.28 -18.18
N ARG A 219 16.68 47.26 -17.75
CA ARG A 219 15.79 48.04 -18.63
C ARG A 219 16.57 48.82 -19.69
N LEU A 220 17.73 49.35 -19.32
CA LEU A 220 18.59 50.18 -20.17
C LEU A 220 19.49 49.38 -21.14
N LEU A 221 19.51 48.05 -21.03
CA LEU A 221 20.23 47.18 -21.98
C LEU A 221 19.46 47.02 -23.31
N ALA A 222 18.13 47.23 -23.28
CA ALA A 222 17.24 47.04 -24.42
C ALA A 222 16.84 48.36 -25.13
N GLU A 223 16.79 49.48 -24.41
CA GLU A 223 16.47 50.80 -24.98
C GLU A 223 17.75 51.54 -25.41
N PRO A 224 17.81 52.15 -26.60
CA PRO A 224 18.94 52.99 -27.00
C PRO A 224 19.03 54.20 -26.08
N THR A 225 20.19 54.42 -25.45
CA THR A 225 20.40 55.64 -24.65
C THR A 225 20.29 56.86 -25.54
N HIS A 226 19.32 57.73 -25.24
CA HIS A 226 19.11 58.95 -25.98
C HIS A 226 20.37 59.83 -25.91
N PRO A 227 20.81 60.45 -27.03
CA PRO A 227 21.87 61.44 -26.97
C PRO A 227 21.35 62.72 -26.31
N GLY A 228 21.44 62.81 -24.98
CA GLY A 228 21.10 64.04 -24.26
C GLY A 228 20.81 63.85 -22.77
N ARG A 229 21.38 64.77 -21.96
CA ARG A 229 21.52 64.80 -20.49
C ARG A 229 22.65 63.94 -19.92
N VAL A 230 23.36 64.53 -18.97
CA VAL A 230 24.41 63.90 -18.15
C VAL A 230 23.72 62.87 -17.26
N PRO A 231 24.15 61.60 -17.25
CA PRO A 231 23.60 60.59 -16.35
C PRO A 231 23.77 61.05 -14.91
N ILE A 232 22.68 61.20 -14.15
CA ILE A 232 22.76 61.29 -12.69
C ILE A 232 22.64 59.84 -12.17
N PRO A 233 23.52 59.36 -11.27
CA PRO A 233 23.58 57.95 -10.88
C PRO A 233 22.23 57.36 -10.40
N ASP A 234 21.34 58.21 -9.86
CA ASP A 234 20.03 57.82 -9.32
C ASP A 234 18.82 58.08 -10.24
N GLU A 235 18.90 58.89 -11.31
CA GLU A 235 17.70 59.32 -12.08
C GLU A 235 17.27 58.35 -13.21
N GLU A 236 18.13 57.43 -13.66
CA GLU A 236 17.86 56.66 -14.90
C GLU A 236 16.93 55.43 -14.71
N ASP A 237 16.95 54.77 -13.54
CA ASP A 237 16.04 53.64 -13.19
C ASP A 237 16.00 53.36 -11.68
N HIS A 238 16.50 54.31 -10.87
CA HIS A 238 16.59 54.22 -9.40
C HIS A 238 17.15 52.90 -8.83
N GLY A 239 18.08 52.23 -9.53
CA GLY A 239 18.63 50.94 -9.10
C GLY A 239 17.60 49.84 -8.95
N GLY A 240 16.65 49.79 -9.89
CA GLY A 240 15.47 48.94 -9.86
C GLY A 240 15.70 47.49 -9.44
N LEU A 241 16.88 46.89 -9.71
CA LEU A 241 17.19 45.51 -9.31
C LEU A 241 17.64 45.32 -7.85
N LEU A 242 18.11 46.36 -7.16
CA LEU A 242 18.48 46.29 -5.72
C LEU A 242 17.68 47.27 -4.85
N GLY A 243 16.59 47.82 -5.37
CA GLY A 243 15.68 48.67 -4.60
C GLY A 243 16.33 49.96 -4.10
N HIS A 244 16.89 50.78 -4.99
CA HIS A 244 17.55 52.06 -4.66
C HIS A 244 18.88 51.94 -3.91
N HIS A 245 19.47 50.75 -3.84
CA HIS A 245 20.78 50.54 -3.22
C HIS A 245 21.86 50.23 -4.25
N GLY A 246 23.06 50.79 -4.03
CA GLY A 246 24.24 50.48 -4.82
C GLY A 246 24.71 49.06 -4.61
N GLN A 247 25.24 48.43 -5.66
CA GLN A 247 25.80 47.08 -5.63
C GLN A 247 26.93 47.02 -4.61
N ARG A 248 26.92 45.97 -3.78
CA ARG A 248 27.97 45.75 -2.79
C ARG A 248 29.26 45.24 -3.44
N MET A 249 30.38 45.58 -2.82
CA MET A 249 31.70 45.08 -3.15
C MET A 249 32.42 44.67 -1.86
N ARG A 250 33.14 43.55 -1.90
CA ARG A 250 33.99 43.13 -0.78
C ARG A 250 35.39 43.69 -0.92
N VAL A 251 35.95 44.17 0.20
CA VAL A 251 37.34 44.55 0.33
C VAL A 251 38.02 43.66 1.36
N ALA A 252 39.08 42.97 0.94
CA ALA A 252 39.84 42.07 1.79
C ALA A 252 41.24 42.62 2.03
N LEU A 253 41.72 42.49 3.27
CA LEU A 253 43.13 42.67 3.59
C LEU A 253 43.81 41.30 3.51
N VAL A 254 44.86 41.18 2.70
CA VAL A 254 45.63 39.95 2.55
C VAL A 254 47.09 40.21 2.90
N ASP A 255 47.67 39.35 3.73
CA ASP A 255 49.09 39.36 4.04
C ASP A 255 49.86 38.64 2.93
N ASP A 256 50.88 39.28 2.36
CA ASP A 256 51.64 38.78 1.19
C ASP A 256 52.44 37.48 1.47
N LYS A 257 52.40 36.96 2.71
CA LYS A 257 53.01 35.67 3.08
C LYS A 257 52.21 34.46 2.58
N ASP A 258 50.90 34.60 2.38
CA ASP A 258 50.01 33.45 2.15
C ASP A 258 49.82 33.09 0.66
N LYS A 259 50.48 33.82 -0.26
CA LYS A 259 50.41 33.58 -1.72
C LYS A 259 51.63 32.88 -2.33
N ALA A 260 52.57 32.40 -1.51
CA ALA A 260 53.77 31.70 -2.02
C ALA A 260 53.45 30.41 -2.82
N ASP A 261 52.22 29.89 -2.77
CA ASP A 261 51.84 28.63 -3.41
C ASP A 261 51.09 28.74 -4.76
N ILE A 262 50.82 29.94 -5.32
CA ILE A 262 49.90 30.04 -6.49
C ILE A 262 50.49 30.64 -7.79
N PHE A 263 51.65 31.32 -7.81
CA PHE A 263 52.20 31.81 -9.10
C PHE A 263 53.73 31.73 -9.20
N LEU A 264 54.21 30.78 -10.02
CA LEU A 264 55.54 30.80 -10.61
C LEU A 264 55.52 31.76 -11.81
N HIS A 265 56.40 32.78 -11.79
CA HIS A 265 56.77 33.75 -12.84
C HIS A 265 56.28 35.20 -12.63
N ALA A 266 56.82 35.86 -11.59
CA ALA A 266 57.13 37.30 -11.65
C ALA A 266 58.35 37.58 -10.76
N ARG A 267 59.52 37.79 -11.37
CA ARG A 267 60.66 38.45 -10.69
C ARG A 267 60.42 39.95 -10.79
N PHE A 268 60.79 40.67 -9.73
CA PHE A 268 60.64 42.12 -9.47
C PHE A 268 59.37 42.53 -8.70
N ALA A 269 59.40 42.39 -7.37
CA ALA A 269 59.22 43.49 -6.41
C ALA A 269 59.21 42.94 -4.97
N LYS A 270 60.28 43.17 -4.22
CA LYS A 270 60.29 43.00 -2.75
C LYS A 270 59.59 44.21 -2.14
N SER A 271 58.34 44.04 -1.71
CA SER A 271 57.70 44.91 -0.72
C SER A 271 57.07 44.01 0.34
N LYS A 272 57.58 44.07 1.57
CA LYS A 272 56.95 43.42 2.74
C LYS A 272 55.77 44.31 3.15
N GLY A 273 54.57 44.06 2.64
CA GLY A 273 53.41 44.92 2.93
C GLY A 273 52.09 44.16 2.92
N LYS A 274 51.15 44.61 3.76
CA LYS A 274 49.75 44.24 3.69
C LYS A 274 49.15 44.82 2.40
N ALA A 275 48.29 44.08 1.70
CA ALA A 275 47.67 44.56 0.46
C ALA A 275 46.13 44.49 0.55
N LEU A 276 45.47 45.52 0.03
CA LEU A 276 44.02 45.57 -0.11
C LEU A 276 43.62 44.95 -1.46
N PHE A 277 42.60 44.11 -1.44
CA PHE A 277 41.99 43.52 -2.64
C PHE A 277 40.53 43.96 -2.73
N PHE A 278 40.15 44.55 -3.86
CA PHE A 278 38.80 45.03 -4.15
C PHE A 278 38.04 44.03 -5.03
N GLY A 279 36.79 43.73 -4.68
CA GLY A 279 35.98 42.73 -5.37
C GLY A 279 36.39 41.29 -5.07
N ALA A 280 36.85 41.04 -3.83
CA ALA A 280 37.20 39.70 -3.36
C ALA A 280 35.97 38.80 -3.13
N ASP A 281 36.16 37.49 -3.08
CA ASP A 281 35.12 36.54 -2.65
C ASP A 281 34.85 36.65 -1.13
N GLU A 282 33.89 35.86 -0.63
CA GLU A 282 33.54 35.80 0.81
C GLU A 282 34.71 35.40 1.72
N LYS A 283 35.70 34.69 1.19
CA LYS A 283 36.91 34.28 1.91
C LYS A 283 38.07 35.27 1.72
N GLY A 284 37.81 36.40 1.05
CA GLY A 284 38.81 37.41 0.71
C GLY A 284 39.78 37.00 -0.40
N ARG A 285 39.44 35.99 -1.22
CA ARG A 285 40.26 35.51 -2.34
C ARG A 285 39.86 36.19 -3.64
N GLY A 286 40.81 36.35 -4.55
CA GLY A 286 40.59 37.05 -5.82
C GLY A 286 40.46 38.57 -5.63
N GLY A 287 39.84 39.24 -6.60
CA GLY A 287 39.74 40.69 -6.63
C GLY A 287 40.98 41.38 -7.22
N ALA A 288 40.87 42.70 -7.39
CA ALA A 288 41.93 43.57 -7.90
C ALA A 288 42.80 44.09 -6.75
N LYS A 289 44.12 43.95 -6.87
CA LYS A 289 45.09 44.39 -5.86
C LYS A 289 45.25 45.91 -5.93
N SER A 290 45.23 46.56 -4.78
CA SER A 290 45.64 47.96 -4.64
C SER A 290 47.16 48.09 -4.87
N LEU A 291 47.55 48.87 -5.86
CA LEU A 291 48.94 49.19 -6.19
C LEU A 291 49.44 50.42 -5.45
N GLY A 292 48.55 51.37 -5.17
CA GLY A 292 48.86 52.62 -4.49
C GLY A 292 47.64 53.51 -4.34
N GLU A 293 47.79 54.56 -3.53
CA GLU A 293 46.72 55.51 -3.20
C GLU A 293 47.23 56.94 -3.44
N ASP A 294 46.40 57.82 -3.99
CA ASP A 294 46.71 59.24 -4.23
C ASP A 294 45.66 60.12 -3.54
N TRP A 295 46.11 60.79 -2.48
CA TRP A 295 45.30 61.61 -1.57
C TRP A 295 45.44 63.12 -1.86
N ARG A 296 46.03 63.52 -2.99
CA ARG A 296 46.29 64.94 -3.31
C ARG A 296 45.03 65.78 -3.55
N SER A 297 43.87 65.14 -3.74
CA SER A 297 42.59 65.84 -3.93
C SER A 297 41.88 66.09 -2.61
N LYS A 298 41.32 67.29 -2.43
CA LYS A 298 40.44 67.58 -1.28
C LYS A 298 39.10 66.85 -1.38
N ASN A 299 38.68 66.48 -2.59
CA ASN A 299 37.37 65.90 -2.86
C ASN A 299 37.36 64.37 -2.75
N GLY A 300 38.50 63.73 -2.44
CA GLY A 300 38.57 62.31 -2.12
C GLY A 300 39.89 61.63 -2.49
N VAL A 301 39.84 60.33 -2.82
CA VAL A 301 41.03 59.49 -3.04
C VAL A 301 40.95 58.68 -4.34
N LEU A 302 42.11 58.56 -4.99
CA LEU A 302 42.30 57.69 -6.16
C LEU A 302 43.10 56.45 -5.75
N HIS A 303 42.54 55.26 -5.96
CA HIS A 303 43.22 53.98 -5.70
C HIS A 303 43.60 53.33 -7.03
N TYR A 304 44.89 53.13 -7.26
CA TYR A 304 45.38 52.42 -8.44
C TYR A 304 45.21 50.92 -8.25
N ILE A 305 44.59 50.22 -9.20
CA ILE A 305 44.37 48.77 -9.12
C ILE A 305 44.93 48.02 -10.33
N ASP A 306 45.37 46.78 -10.11
CA ASP A 306 46.04 45.95 -11.13
C ASP A 306 45.10 45.18 -12.07
N SER A 307 43.80 45.22 -11.81
CA SER A 307 42.79 44.46 -12.58
C SER A 307 41.46 45.20 -12.63
N VAL A 308 40.66 44.96 -13.67
CA VAL A 308 39.29 45.47 -13.76
C VAL A 308 38.37 44.60 -12.91
N ILE A 309 37.68 45.21 -11.96
CA ILE A 309 36.76 44.52 -11.05
C ILE A 309 35.54 44.04 -11.85
N ASN A 310 35.22 42.75 -11.72
CA ASN A 310 34.06 42.15 -12.39
C ASN A 310 32.77 42.50 -11.63
N LEU A 311 31.71 42.78 -12.39
CA LEU A 311 30.37 42.88 -11.83
C LEU A 311 29.94 41.54 -11.23
N PRO A 312 29.12 41.53 -10.17
CA PRO A 312 28.52 40.31 -9.65
C PRO A 312 27.76 39.55 -10.72
N PRO A 313 27.87 38.20 -10.76
CA PRO A 313 27.21 37.39 -11.77
C PRO A 313 25.68 37.41 -11.63
N SER A 314 24.98 36.99 -12.68
CA SER A 314 23.53 36.77 -12.61
C SER A 314 23.19 35.57 -11.72
N LEU A 315 21.96 35.55 -11.18
CA LEU A 315 21.45 34.42 -10.39
C LEU A 315 21.54 33.10 -11.18
N GLU A 316 21.14 33.11 -12.45
CA GLU A 316 21.27 31.95 -13.35
C GLU A 316 22.71 31.42 -13.39
N GLN A 317 23.69 32.29 -13.60
CA GLN A 317 25.09 31.89 -13.68
C GLN A 317 25.60 31.30 -12.36
N VAL A 318 25.21 31.86 -11.21
CA VAL A 318 25.60 31.31 -9.90
C VAL A 318 25.01 29.92 -9.70
N VAL A 319 23.72 29.72 -9.94
CA VAL A 319 23.07 28.41 -9.78
C VAL A 319 23.67 27.36 -10.73
N LEU A 320 24.08 27.76 -11.94
CA LEU A 320 24.69 26.85 -12.93
C LEU A 320 26.14 26.47 -12.62
N THR A 321 26.90 27.33 -11.94
CA THR A 321 28.34 27.15 -11.72
C THR A 321 28.70 26.73 -10.30
N HIS A 322 27.81 26.98 -9.33
CA HIS A 322 28.10 26.70 -7.93
C HIS A 322 27.94 25.20 -7.61
N PRO A 323 29.00 24.51 -7.12
CA PRO A 323 29.00 23.05 -6.98
C PRO A 323 27.95 22.55 -5.98
N ARG A 324 27.66 23.31 -4.92
CA ARG A 324 26.64 22.93 -3.93
C ARG A 324 25.20 23.10 -4.40
N LEU A 325 24.95 23.75 -5.53
CA LEU A 325 23.59 23.98 -6.07
C LEU A 325 23.20 22.97 -7.16
N ASP A 326 24.00 21.93 -7.39
CA ASP A 326 23.76 20.93 -8.43
C ASP A 326 22.41 20.22 -8.31
N THR A 327 21.97 19.88 -7.09
CA THR A 327 20.67 19.27 -6.88
C THR A 327 19.51 20.23 -7.16
N LEU A 328 19.62 21.50 -6.74
CA LEU A 328 18.63 22.53 -7.04
C LEU A 328 18.49 22.78 -8.55
N ARG A 329 19.62 22.79 -9.27
CA ARG A 329 19.67 22.94 -10.73
C ARG A 329 18.87 21.87 -11.48
N ARG A 330 18.70 20.67 -10.91
CA ARG A 330 17.88 19.60 -11.50
C ARG A 330 16.37 19.80 -11.27
N LEU A 331 15.99 20.60 -10.28
CA LEU A 331 14.58 20.87 -9.93
C LEU A 331 14.02 22.12 -10.59
N VAL A 332 14.87 23.10 -10.88
CA VAL A 332 14.46 24.41 -11.41
C VAL A 332 14.82 24.50 -12.88
N SER A 333 13.88 24.91 -13.74
CA SER A 333 14.14 25.06 -15.18
C SER A 333 15.00 26.31 -15.46
N ASN A 334 15.73 26.31 -16.57
CA ASN A 334 16.52 27.49 -16.96
C ASN A 334 15.64 28.73 -17.18
N ASP A 335 14.41 28.56 -17.67
CA ASP A 335 13.48 29.66 -17.90
C ASP A 335 13.01 30.31 -16.59
N THR A 336 12.81 29.52 -15.54
CA THR A 336 12.47 30.08 -14.22
C THR A 336 13.67 30.77 -13.60
N LEU A 337 14.89 30.25 -13.74
CA LEU A 337 16.12 30.94 -13.31
C LEU A 337 16.33 32.27 -14.04
N LYS A 338 16.09 32.33 -15.35
CA LYS A 338 16.13 33.57 -16.14
C LYS A 338 15.11 34.58 -15.66
N SER A 339 13.88 34.13 -15.42
CA SER A 339 12.80 34.98 -14.90
C SER A 339 13.16 35.53 -13.52
N LEU A 340 13.66 34.69 -12.61
CA LEU A 340 14.09 35.12 -11.27
C LEU A 340 15.27 36.08 -11.30
N SER A 341 16.17 35.96 -12.28
CA SER A 341 17.27 36.92 -12.47
C SER A 341 16.79 38.33 -12.83
N THR A 342 15.52 38.51 -13.21
CA THR A 342 14.92 39.83 -13.49
C THR A 342 14.10 40.37 -12.32
N VAL A 343 13.84 39.55 -11.30
CA VAL A 343 13.08 39.98 -10.13
C VAL A 343 14.00 40.83 -9.24
N PRO A 344 13.57 42.05 -8.87
CA PRO A 344 14.41 42.94 -8.08
C PRO A 344 14.48 42.53 -6.60
N HIS A 345 15.47 43.06 -5.89
CA HIS A 345 15.66 43.05 -4.43
C HIS A 345 15.57 41.67 -3.77
N LEU A 346 16.00 40.62 -4.47
CA LEU A 346 15.85 39.24 -4.01
C LEU A 346 16.84 38.89 -2.89
N THR A 347 16.31 38.35 -1.79
CA THR A 347 17.08 37.59 -0.79
C THR A 347 16.72 36.12 -0.94
N LEU A 348 17.70 35.28 -1.26
CA LEU A 348 17.51 33.86 -1.52
C LEU A 348 18.23 33.03 -0.48
N PHE A 349 17.51 32.15 0.22
CA PHE A 349 18.11 31.13 1.08
C PHE A 349 18.12 29.82 0.31
N LEU A 350 19.12 29.56 -0.53
CA LEU A 350 19.11 28.39 -1.41
C LEU A 350 19.63 27.14 -0.68
N PRO A 351 18.92 26.01 -0.77
CA PRO A 351 19.37 24.77 -0.15
C PRO A 351 20.58 24.22 -0.88
N ALA A 352 21.61 23.85 -0.12
CA ALA A 352 22.75 23.09 -0.63
C ALA A 352 22.32 21.68 -1.02
N SER A 353 23.15 20.96 -1.79
CA SER A 353 22.80 19.64 -2.31
C SER A 353 22.59 18.62 -1.18
N GLU A 354 23.35 18.78 -0.10
CA GLU A 354 23.26 17.99 1.13
C GLU A 354 21.92 18.18 1.86
N ALA A 355 21.25 19.32 1.68
CA ALA A 355 19.95 19.60 2.32
C ALA A 355 18.83 18.67 1.81
N PHE A 356 18.95 18.18 0.58
CA PHE A 356 17.97 17.27 -0.01
C PHE A 356 18.10 15.83 0.50
N ASP A 357 19.21 15.49 1.16
CA ASP A 357 19.41 14.17 1.77
C ASP A 357 18.52 13.96 3.02
N ASN A 358 17.97 15.05 3.57
CA ASN A 358 17.02 15.01 4.68
C ASN A 358 15.60 14.61 4.24
N LEU A 359 15.31 14.59 2.93
CA LEU A 359 14.00 14.18 2.43
C LEU A 359 13.83 12.66 2.53
N SER A 360 12.62 12.22 2.85
CA SER A 360 12.28 10.80 2.75
C SER A 360 12.37 10.31 1.30
N VAL A 361 12.51 8.99 1.11
CA VAL A 361 12.54 8.37 -0.23
C VAL A 361 11.32 8.75 -1.05
N LEU A 362 10.13 8.83 -0.42
CA LEU A 362 8.89 9.21 -1.10
C LEU A 362 8.90 10.68 -1.52
N GLU A 363 9.31 11.58 -0.62
CA GLU A 363 9.39 13.02 -0.91
C GLU A 363 10.42 13.32 -2.01
N SER A 364 11.58 12.66 -1.97
CA SER A 364 12.59 12.77 -3.01
C SER A 364 12.04 12.24 -4.35
N THR A 365 11.44 11.05 -4.37
CA THR A 365 10.85 10.48 -5.60
C THR A 365 9.75 11.37 -6.17
N TYR A 366 8.91 11.97 -5.33
CA TYR A 366 7.91 12.95 -5.74
C TYR A 366 8.55 14.21 -6.33
N LEU A 367 9.45 14.83 -5.57
CA LEU A 367 10.06 16.11 -5.91
C LEU A 367 10.91 16.02 -7.18
N PHE A 368 11.59 14.90 -7.46
CA PHE A 368 12.36 14.69 -8.69
C PHE A 368 11.58 14.01 -9.82
N GLY A 369 10.36 13.53 -9.55
CA GLY A 369 9.53 12.82 -10.53
C GLY A 369 8.83 13.73 -11.55
N ASN A 370 8.48 13.19 -12.72
CA ASN A 370 7.80 13.96 -13.77
C ASN A 370 6.28 14.07 -13.53
N TYR A 371 5.87 14.52 -12.35
CA TYR A 371 4.47 14.73 -11.99
C TYR A 371 4.08 16.20 -12.14
N GLN A 372 2.88 16.47 -12.67
CA GLN A 372 2.39 17.84 -12.85
C GLN A 372 2.28 18.60 -11.52
N GLN A 373 1.80 17.93 -10.47
CA GLN A 373 1.70 18.51 -9.13
C GLN A 373 3.09 18.81 -8.55
N ALA A 374 4.06 17.90 -8.74
CA ALA A 374 5.44 18.11 -8.29
C ALA A 374 6.08 19.33 -8.97
N ALA A 375 5.78 19.60 -10.25
CA ALA A 375 6.26 20.80 -10.92
C ALA A 375 5.76 22.09 -10.25
N LEU A 376 4.50 22.13 -9.82
CA LEU A 376 3.95 23.26 -9.05
C LEU A 376 4.58 23.35 -7.66
N ASP A 377 4.77 22.21 -6.98
CA ASP A 377 5.33 22.19 -5.63
C ASP A 377 6.83 22.55 -5.61
N ARG A 378 7.59 22.28 -6.68
CA ARG A 378 8.96 22.81 -6.85
C ARG A 378 8.99 24.33 -6.89
N LEU A 379 8.04 24.94 -7.62
CA LEU A 379 7.91 26.40 -7.65
C LEU A 379 7.49 26.93 -6.29
N LYS A 380 6.59 26.23 -5.59
CA LYS A 380 6.20 26.60 -4.23
C LYS A 380 7.40 26.55 -3.28
N LEU A 381 8.14 25.44 -3.31
CA LEU A 381 9.35 25.25 -2.51
C LEU A 381 10.33 26.40 -2.76
N LEU A 382 10.62 26.72 -4.01
CA LEU A 382 11.52 27.82 -4.36
C LEU A 382 11.01 29.18 -3.85
N GLY A 383 9.69 29.42 -3.92
CA GLY A 383 9.05 30.63 -3.41
C GLY A 383 9.16 30.81 -1.89
N TRP A 384 9.21 29.70 -1.12
CA TRP A 384 9.49 29.74 0.33
C TRP A 384 10.96 30.07 0.64
N HIS A 385 11.87 29.78 -0.27
CA HIS A 385 13.31 30.07 -0.14
C HIS A 385 13.69 31.46 -0.66
N MET A 386 12.72 32.31 -1.00
CA MET A 386 12.97 33.65 -1.50
C MET A 386 12.11 34.71 -0.81
N SER A 387 12.72 35.86 -0.54
CA SER A 387 12.06 37.06 -0.05
C SER A 387 12.33 38.21 -1.01
N GLY A 388 11.26 38.86 -1.47
CA GLY A 388 11.35 40.09 -2.25
C GLY A 388 11.49 41.30 -1.34
N SER A 389 10.62 41.48 -0.35
CA SER A 389 10.52 42.73 0.42
C SER A 389 11.67 43.05 1.39
N GLY A 390 12.60 42.13 1.60
CA GLY A 390 13.68 42.27 2.58
C GLY A 390 13.16 42.53 4.00
N LEU A 391 13.82 43.46 4.72
CA LEU A 391 13.44 43.91 6.07
C LEU A 391 12.42 45.07 6.05
N GLY A 392 11.60 45.17 5.00
CA GLY A 392 10.53 46.18 4.86
C GLY A 392 10.93 47.45 4.09
N ASP A 393 12.22 47.62 3.80
CA ASP A 393 12.80 48.71 3.00
C ASP A 393 12.95 48.35 1.52
N ARG A 394 12.55 47.14 1.11
CA ARG A 394 12.74 46.59 -0.24
C ARG A 394 14.22 46.49 -0.64
N SER A 395 15.10 46.22 0.32
CA SER A 395 16.53 45.97 0.06
C SER A 395 16.89 44.48 0.22
N PRO A 396 17.92 43.98 -0.49
CA PRO A 396 18.47 42.65 -0.22
C PRO A 396 19.04 42.56 1.20
N VAL A 397 18.73 41.46 1.90
CA VAL A 397 19.09 41.27 3.30
C VAL A 397 20.43 40.57 3.41
N TYR A 398 21.45 41.33 3.83
CA TYR A 398 22.79 40.82 4.04
C TYR A 398 22.95 40.25 5.47
N SER A 399 23.96 39.40 5.65
CA SER A 399 24.27 38.76 6.93
C SER A 399 24.50 39.77 8.07
N ALA A 400 25.13 40.91 7.77
CA ALA A 400 25.39 41.96 8.73
C ALA A 400 24.10 42.61 9.26
N SER A 401 23.09 42.81 8.41
CA SER A 401 21.78 43.34 8.85
C SER A 401 21.02 42.34 9.73
N ILE A 402 21.14 41.05 9.46
CA ILE A 402 20.55 39.99 10.28
C ILE A 402 21.19 40.00 11.68
N ARG A 403 22.53 40.04 11.75
CA ARG A 403 23.25 40.12 13.03
C ARG A 403 22.94 41.38 13.82
N ALA A 404 22.81 42.52 13.15
CA ALA A 404 22.45 43.78 13.81
C ALA A 404 21.02 43.76 14.38
N ALA A 405 20.09 43.07 13.70
CA ALA A 405 18.72 42.89 14.18
C ALA A 405 18.62 41.81 15.28
N GLY A 406 19.57 40.86 15.34
CA GLY A 406 19.54 39.68 16.21
C GLY A 406 18.53 38.65 15.70
N ARG A 407 17.24 39.01 15.65
CA ARG A 407 16.14 38.19 15.11
C ARG A 407 15.27 39.03 14.19
N ALA A 408 14.97 38.48 13.00
CA ALA A 408 14.14 39.12 12.00
C ALA A 408 13.12 38.13 11.40
N THR A 409 12.05 38.67 10.82
CA THR A 409 11.07 37.89 10.04
C THR A 409 10.96 38.48 8.64
N LEU A 410 11.11 37.63 7.63
CA LEU A 410 11.16 38.01 6.23
C LEU A 410 9.93 37.48 5.51
N PRO A 411 9.14 38.32 4.82
CA PRO A 411 8.03 37.85 4.01
C PRO A 411 8.54 37.02 2.82
N THR A 412 7.95 35.85 2.57
CA THR A 412 8.30 35.03 1.41
C THR A 412 7.55 35.49 0.16
N ALA A 413 8.04 35.13 -1.03
CA ALA A 413 7.40 35.53 -2.29
C ALA A 413 6.01 34.90 -2.51
N LEU A 414 5.67 33.81 -1.79
CA LEU A 414 4.37 33.13 -1.90
C LEU A 414 3.37 33.51 -0.80
N GLY A 415 3.74 34.44 0.07
CA GLY A 415 2.99 34.75 1.28
C GLY A 415 3.39 33.83 2.45
N GLY A 416 3.28 34.37 3.66
CA GLY A 416 3.91 33.81 4.86
C GLY A 416 5.23 34.51 5.18
N SER A 417 5.88 34.08 6.25
CA SER A 417 7.16 34.65 6.69
C SER A 417 8.12 33.56 7.12
N VAL A 418 9.40 33.83 6.92
CA VAL A 418 10.53 33.02 7.35
C VAL A 418 11.24 33.75 8.47
N SER A 419 11.44 33.10 9.61
CA SER A 419 12.25 33.65 10.70
C SER A 419 13.73 33.43 10.42
N VAL A 420 14.54 34.46 10.69
CA VAL A 420 15.99 34.42 10.57
C VAL A 420 16.59 34.97 11.85
N GLU A 421 17.52 34.25 12.45
CA GLU A 421 18.12 34.58 13.73
C GLU A 421 19.64 34.40 13.67
N ALA A 422 20.37 35.35 14.24
CA ALA A 422 21.80 35.25 14.47
C ALA A 422 22.07 34.79 15.90
N ASP A 423 22.89 33.76 16.04
CA ASP A 423 23.35 33.25 17.33
C ASP A 423 24.21 34.32 18.03
N GLY A 424 23.96 34.56 19.32
CA GLY A 424 24.63 35.59 20.11
C GLY A 424 26.07 35.27 20.48
N GLU A 425 26.45 33.98 20.49
CA GLU A 425 27.82 33.54 20.84
C GLU A 425 28.73 33.45 19.61
N ASP A 426 28.31 32.68 18.60
CA ASP A 426 29.14 32.38 17.42
C ASP A 426 28.80 33.23 16.18
N GLY A 427 27.73 34.03 16.23
CA GLY A 427 27.30 34.87 15.10
C GLY A 427 26.79 34.07 13.88
N ALA A 428 26.53 32.77 14.05
CA ALA A 428 26.00 31.88 13.02
C ALA A 428 24.52 32.18 12.75
N ILE A 429 24.12 32.22 11.49
CA ILE A 429 22.74 32.54 11.10
C ILE A 429 21.94 31.23 10.93
N ARG A 430 20.75 31.20 11.51
CA ARG A 430 19.75 30.13 11.36
C ARG A 430 18.46 30.68 10.75
N VAL A 431 17.80 29.83 9.98
CA VAL A 431 16.55 30.11 9.27
C VAL A 431 15.52 29.06 9.69
N MET A 432 14.32 29.48 10.08
CA MET A 432 13.25 28.59 10.58
C MET A 432 13.69 27.61 11.69
N GLU A 433 14.53 28.09 12.63
CA GLU A 433 15.12 27.35 13.76
C GLU A 433 16.13 26.23 13.39
N ASP A 434 15.89 25.50 12.30
CA ASP A 434 16.61 24.27 11.95
C ASP A 434 17.63 24.39 10.80
N ALA A 435 17.50 25.38 9.92
CA ALA A 435 18.38 25.50 8.75
C ALA A 435 19.53 26.47 9.02
N ARG A 436 20.77 25.98 9.06
CA ARG A 436 21.97 26.80 9.26
C ARG A 436 22.48 27.34 7.93
N VAL A 437 22.87 28.62 7.92
CA VAL A 437 23.55 29.21 6.78
C VAL A 437 24.99 28.68 6.71
N LEU A 438 25.32 27.96 5.64
CA LEU A 438 26.63 27.41 5.32
C LEU A 438 27.54 28.43 4.64
N GLN A 439 26.95 29.31 3.84
CA GLN A 439 27.66 30.29 3.05
C GLN A 439 26.84 31.58 2.96
N GLU A 440 27.46 32.71 3.30
CA GLU A 440 26.76 33.98 3.49
C GLU A 440 27.08 34.98 2.36
N ASP A 441 26.09 35.80 2.04
CA ASP A 441 26.26 36.98 1.19
C ASP A 441 26.85 36.69 -0.21
N ILE A 442 26.48 35.59 -0.87
CA ILE A 442 26.89 35.37 -2.26
C ILE A 442 26.20 36.44 -3.12
N LEU A 443 27.01 37.36 -3.66
CA LEU A 443 26.52 38.53 -4.37
C LEU A 443 26.06 38.16 -5.78
N VAL A 444 24.85 38.58 -6.13
CA VAL A 444 24.31 38.48 -7.50
C VAL A 444 23.81 39.85 -7.97
N GLU A 445 23.63 40.00 -9.28
CA GLU A 445 23.17 41.24 -9.92
C GLU A 445 21.83 41.74 -9.36
N SER A 446 20.90 40.83 -9.03
CA SER A 446 19.54 41.16 -8.58
C SER A 446 19.32 41.03 -7.07
N GLY A 447 20.37 40.77 -6.29
CA GLY A 447 20.25 40.59 -4.85
C GLY A 447 21.37 39.76 -4.21
N VAL A 448 21.00 38.89 -3.27
CA VAL A 448 21.93 38.11 -2.45
C VAL A 448 21.44 36.68 -2.24
N ILE A 449 22.38 35.73 -2.26
CA ILE A 449 22.13 34.31 -1.96
C ILE A 449 22.86 33.94 -0.65
N HIS A 450 22.15 33.24 0.22
CA HIS A 450 22.66 32.54 1.39
C HIS A 450 22.45 31.05 1.18
N LEU A 451 23.49 30.22 1.31
CA LEU A 451 23.34 28.77 1.20
C LEU A 451 22.98 28.18 2.56
N ILE A 452 21.97 27.33 2.60
CA ILE A 452 21.52 26.66 3.83
C ILE A 452 21.70 25.14 3.74
N ASP A 453 21.88 24.49 4.88
CA ASP A 453 22.06 23.03 4.99
C ASP A 453 20.76 22.24 5.12
N ASN A 454 19.60 22.90 5.20
CA ASN A 454 18.31 22.25 5.31
C ASN A 454 17.24 22.96 4.46
N LEU A 455 16.14 22.26 4.13
CA LEU A 455 15.04 22.80 3.34
C LEU A 455 14.07 23.61 4.21
N ILE A 456 13.65 24.77 3.72
CA ILE A 456 12.56 25.55 4.31
C ILE A 456 11.23 24.90 3.94
N LEU A 457 10.65 24.16 4.88
CA LEU A 457 9.37 23.46 4.74
C LEU A 457 8.34 24.03 5.72
N PRO A 458 7.32 24.77 5.25
CA PRO A 458 6.40 25.50 6.14
C PRO A 458 5.56 24.58 7.06
N PHE A 459 5.37 23.32 6.67
CA PHE A 459 4.62 22.32 7.43
C PHE A 459 5.53 21.21 8.02
N GLY A 460 6.86 21.35 7.91
CA GLY A 460 7.82 20.32 8.27
C GLY A 460 7.90 19.13 7.29
N ASP A 461 7.23 19.23 6.14
CA ASP A 461 7.30 18.33 4.98
C ASP A 461 6.91 19.08 3.70
N LEU A 462 6.92 18.35 2.58
CA LEU A 462 6.38 18.81 1.29
C LEU A 462 4.84 18.86 1.25
N ASP A 463 4.13 18.48 2.32
CA ASP A 463 2.66 18.37 2.39
C ASP A 463 2.05 17.65 1.18
N MET A 464 2.66 16.53 0.78
CA MET A 464 2.19 15.72 -0.34
C MET A 464 0.74 15.29 -0.12
N SER A 465 -0.12 15.49 -1.13
CA SER A 465 -1.48 14.98 -1.10
C SER A 465 -1.52 13.45 -1.11
N ILE A 466 -2.66 12.87 -0.76
CA ILE A 466 -2.89 11.42 -0.87
C ILE A 466 -2.74 10.99 -2.33
N GLU A 467 -3.25 11.78 -3.27
CA GLU A 467 -3.06 11.54 -4.71
C GLU A 467 -1.57 11.49 -5.10
N ALA A 468 -0.79 12.50 -4.69
CA ALA A 468 0.64 12.55 -4.98
C ALA A 468 1.36 11.30 -4.43
N THR A 469 1.00 10.91 -3.20
CA THR A 469 1.56 9.72 -2.57
C THR A 469 1.20 8.45 -3.35
N LEU A 470 -0.06 8.25 -3.75
CA LEU A 470 -0.48 7.09 -4.55
C LEU A 470 0.25 7.01 -5.89
N ARG A 471 0.44 8.14 -6.59
CA ARG A 471 1.19 8.18 -7.86
C ARG A 471 2.66 7.80 -7.68
N VAL A 472 3.31 8.29 -6.63
CA VAL A 472 4.71 7.92 -6.29
C VAL A 472 4.85 6.42 -6.00
N LEU A 473 3.78 5.80 -5.49
CA LEU A 473 3.74 4.37 -5.17
C LEU A 473 3.36 3.47 -6.35
N ASN A 474 3.39 3.99 -7.57
CA ASN A 474 3.04 3.28 -8.80
C ASN A 474 1.59 2.73 -8.78
N ALA A 475 0.67 3.54 -8.22
CA ALA A 475 -0.77 3.31 -8.21
C ALA A 475 -1.49 4.45 -8.94
N SER A 476 -0.93 4.92 -10.06
CA SER A 476 -1.51 5.98 -10.90
C SER A 476 -2.84 5.57 -11.54
N ARG A 477 -2.98 4.30 -11.95
CA ARG A 477 -4.22 3.73 -12.48
C ARG A 477 -5.31 3.70 -11.42
N PHE A 478 -4.95 3.40 -10.18
CA PHE A 478 -5.92 3.43 -9.09
C PHE A 478 -6.45 4.84 -8.84
N VAL A 479 -5.59 5.86 -8.94
CA VAL A 479 -6.01 7.26 -8.90
C VAL A 479 -6.96 7.57 -10.06
N ASP A 480 -6.67 7.12 -11.27
CA ASP A 480 -7.56 7.30 -12.43
C ASP A 480 -8.94 6.66 -12.19
N LEU A 481 -8.99 5.45 -11.62
CA LEU A 481 -10.26 4.80 -11.23
C LEU A 481 -11.05 5.61 -10.19
N ILE A 482 -10.38 6.28 -9.25
CA ILE A 482 -11.04 7.17 -8.27
C ILE A 482 -11.68 8.37 -8.97
N TYR A 483 -11.01 8.96 -9.97
CA TYR A 483 -11.58 10.05 -10.78
C TYR A 483 -12.75 9.57 -11.64
N ASP A 484 -12.61 8.43 -12.31
CA ASP A 484 -13.66 7.83 -13.14
C ASP A 484 -14.90 7.45 -12.33
N ALA A 485 -14.71 7.06 -11.06
CA ALA A 485 -15.78 6.80 -10.10
C ALA A 485 -16.39 8.08 -9.50
N ASN A 486 -15.87 9.27 -9.81
CA ASN A 486 -16.24 10.55 -9.22
C ASN A 486 -16.09 10.59 -7.67
N LEU A 487 -15.03 9.95 -7.17
CA LEU A 487 -14.70 9.84 -5.74
C LEU A 487 -13.45 10.66 -5.37
N GLN A 488 -13.11 11.68 -6.16
CA GLN A 488 -11.94 12.54 -5.96
C GLN A 488 -11.89 13.23 -4.59
N ARG A 489 -13.03 13.36 -3.89
CA ARG A 489 -13.11 13.92 -2.53
C ARG A 489 -12.21 13.24 -1.50
N TYR A 490 -11.84 11.97 -1.72
CA TYR A 490 -10.97 11.21 -0.83
C TYR A 490 -9.48 11.52 -1.03
N ILE A 491 -9.09 12.08 -2.18
CA ILE A 491 -7.67 12.24 -2.56
C ILE A 491 -7.26 13.67 -2.94
N ASN A 492 -8.24 14.53 -3.28
CA ASN A 492 -7.99 15.86 -3.84
C ASN A 492 -7.67 16.95 -2.81
N LYS A 493 -7.84 16.66 -1.52
CA LYS A 493 -7.49 17.58 -0.44
C LYS A 493 -6.00 17.46 -0.10
N PRO A 494 -5.31 18.58 0.14
CA PRO A 494 -3.94 18.54 0.66
C PRO A 494 -3.93 17.98 2.09
N ALA A 495 -2.83 17.32 2.47
CA ALA A 495 -2.79 16.51 3.69
C ALA A 495 -3.02 17.34 4.97
N HIS A 496 -2.53 18.58 5.04
CA HIS A 496 -2.80 19.49 6.16
C HIS A 496 -4.29 19.87 6.34
N LEU A 497 -5.06 20.00 5.26
CA LEU A 497 -6.51 20.26 5.37
C LEU A 497 -7.26 19.01 5.80
N GLN A 498 -6.89 17.84 5.24
CA GLN A 498 -7.49 16.56 5.61
C GLN A 498 -7.32 16.26 7.11
N ARG A 499 -6.13 16.58 7.67
CA ARG A 499 -5.85 16.46 9.10
C ARG A 499 -6.81 17.27 9.98
N ARG A 500 -7.23 18.47 9.54
CA ARG A 500 -8.12 19.35 10.31
C ARG A 500 -9.56 18.86 10.30
N ASP A 501 -10.00 18.30 9.17
CA ASP A 501 -11.37 17.82 9.01
C ASP A 501 -11.67 16.52 9.77
N GLN A 502 -10.65 15.86 10.36
CA GLN A 502 -10.72 14.56 11.07
C GLN A 502 -11.19 13.37 10.21
N ASP A 503 -11.52 13.59 8.94
CA ASP A 503 -11.81 12.57 7.94
C ASP A 503 -10.52 11.83 7.57
N THR A 504 -10.19 10.76 8.30
CA THR A 504 -9.02 9.94 8.03
C THR A 504 -9.43 8.65 7.32
N PHE A 505 -8.58 8.15 6.42
CA PHE A 505 -8.89 6.98 5.60
C PHE A 505 -7.71 6.03 5.49
N THR A 506 -8.01 4.78 5.18
CA THR A 506 -7.03 3.77 4.79
C THR A 506 -7.32 3.30 3.38
N PHE A 507 -6.35 3.43 2.47
CA PHE A 507 -6.47 3.02 1.08
C PHE A 507 -5.79 1.68 0.87
N LEU A 508 -6.51 0.75 0.25
CA LEU A 508 -6.00 -0.52 -0.24
C LEU A 508 -5.73 -0.32 -1.73
N ALA A 509 -4.53 0.14 -2.10
CA ALA A 509 -4.23 0.54 -3.46
C ALA A 509 -3.53 -0.60 -4.23
N PRO A 510 -4.14 -1.19 -5.26
CA PRO A 510 -3.43 -2.08 -6.17
C PRO A 510 -2.42 -1.27 -7.00
N ARG A 511 -1.36 -1.93 -7.45
CA ARG A 511 -0.39 -1.32 -8.37
C ARG A 511 -0.95 -1.20 -9.78
N ASP A 512 -0.30 -0.38 -10.59
CA ASP A 512 -0.68 -0.16 -11.99
C ASP A 512 -0.68 -1.45 -12.81
N ASP A 513 0.32 -2.33 -12.62
CA ASP A 513 0.39 -3.63 -13.30
C ASP A 513 -0.78 -4.57 -12.98
N VAL A 514 -1.29 -4.49 -11.74
CA VAL A 514 -2.45 -5.28 -11.30
C VAL A 514 -3.73 -4.81 -11.99
N ILE A 515 -3.91 -3.49 -12.10
CA ILE A 515 -5.09 -2.92 -12.78
C ILE A 515 -5.03 -3.17 -14.28
N ASP A 516 -3.85 -3.01 -14.90
CA ASP A 516 -3.66 -3.26 -16.34
C ASP A 516 -4.00 -4.72 -16.71
N MET A 517 -3.67 -5.68 -15.84
CA MET A 517 -4.08 -7.09 -16.01
C MET A 517 -5.60 -7.29 -15.89
N TRP A 518 -6.25 -6.63 -14.93
CA TRP A 518 -7.70 -6.74 -14.73
C TRP A 518 -8.51 -6.04 -15.83
N TYR A 519 -7.97 -4.95 -16.37
CA TYR A 519 -8.61 -4.12 -17.39
C TYR A 519 -7.65 -3.86 -18.55
N PRO A 520 -7.46 -4.83 -19.46
CA PRO A 520 -6.54 -4.68 -20.60
C PRO A 520 -6.92 -3.53 -21.56
N GLY A 521 -8.11 -2.94 -21.42
CA GLY A 521 -8.56 -1.78 -22.20
C GLY A 521 -7.93 -0.43 -21.80
N TYR A 522 -7.17 -0.36 -20.69
CA TYR A 522 -6.45 0.85 -20.26
C TYR A 522 -4.97 0.88 -20.71
N ALA A 523 -4.45 -0.25 -21.18
CA ALA A 523 -3.13 -0.34 -21.79
C ALA A 523 -3.19 0.24 -23.21
N LEU A 524 -3.11 1.58 -23.34
CA LEU A 524 -2.47 2.34 -24.43
C LEU A 524 -2.91 3.83 -24.36
N PRO A 525 -2.01 4.79 -24.13
CA PRO A 525 -2.23 6.15 -24.61
C PRO A 525 -1.96 6.16 -26.11
N GLN A 526 -2.99 6.20 -26.95
CA GLN A 526 -2.81 6.64 -28.34
C GLN A 526 -2.86 8.17 -28.37
N PRO A 527 -1.76 8.88 -28.67
CA PRO A 527 -1.78 10.33 -28.79
C PRO A 527 -2.21 10.68 -30.21
N THR A 528 -3.49 10.56 -30.55
CA THR A 528 -4.18 11.31 -31.62
C THR A 528 -5.59 10.76 -31.82
N ALA A 529 -6.57 11.30 -31.09
CA ALA A 529 -7.89 11.58 -31.64
C ALA A 529 -8.67 12.38 -30.60
N ARG A 530 -8.96 13.65 -30.95
CA ARG A 530 -10.12 14.33 -30.39
C ARG A 530 -11.34 13.52 -30.78
N SER A 531 -11.87 12.73 -29.86
CA SER A 531 -13.25 12.27 -29.91
C SER A 531 -13.86 12.48 -28.54
N GLU A 532 -14.53 13.61 -28.40
CA GLU A 532 -15.68 13.71 -27.52
C GLU A 532 -16.62 12.55 -27.84
N GLY A 533 -16.92 11.73 -26.85
CA GLY A 533 -17.99 10.73 -26.93
C GLY A 533 -17.54 9.28 -26.80
N ARG A 534 -18.16 8.62 -25.81
CA ARG A 534 -18.27 7.16 -25.61
C ARG A 534 -17.03 6.45 -25.08
N LEU A 535 -16.88 6.44 -23.76
CA LEU A 535 -16.61 5.16 -23.11
C LEU A 535 -17.96 4.45 -22.93
N SER A 536 -18.14 3.49 -23.81
CA SER A 536 -19.31 2.65 -23.99
C SER A 536 -19.80 2.11 -22.66
N ARG A 537 -21.06 2.41 -22.41
CA ARG A 537 -21.98 1.82 -21.44
C ARG A 537 -22.22 0.34 -21.77
N GLU A 538 -21.15 -0.42 -21.95
CA GLU A 538 -21.20 -1.86 -22.19
C GLU A 538 -21.36 -2.55 -20.84
N TYR A 539 -22.58 -3.07 -20.67
CA TYR A 539 -23.12 -3.79 -19.55
C TYR A 539 -22.18 -4.94 -19.11
N ARG A 540 -21.25 -4.67 -18.19
CA ARG A 540 -20.49 -5.74 -17.52
C ARG A 540 -21.39 -6.39 -16.46
N LYS A 541 -21.52 -7.71 -16.52
CA LYS A 541 -22.04 -8.53 -15.41
C LYS A 541 -21.04 -8.49 -14.24
N GLY A 542 -20.99 -7.38 -13.50
CA GLY A 542 -20.07 -7.17 -12.38
C GLY A 542 -20.44 -5.93 -11.56
N PRO A 543 -19.80 -5.71 -10.40
CA PRO A 543 -20.05 -4.55 -9.54
C PRO A 543 -19.74 -3.24 -10.28
N ALA A 544 -20.43 -2.16 -9.91
CA ALA A 544 -20.18 -0.85 -10.49
C ALA A 544 -18.77 -0.36 -10.11
N LEU A 545 -18.14 0.46 -10.96
CA LEU A 545 -16.79 0.98 -10.69
C LEU A 545 -16.73 1.71 -9.34
N GLU A 546 -17.78 2.48 -9.02
CA GLU A 546 -17.91 3.17 -7.73
C GLU A 546 -17.88 2.19 -6.55
N GLU A 547 -18.55 1.03 -6.66
CA GLU A 547 -18.57 0.02 -5.61
C GLU A 547 -17.18 -0.59 -5.39
N ILE A 548 -16.47 -0.88 -6.49
CA ILE A 548 -15.10 -1.38 -6.45
C ILE A 548 -14.20 -0.39 -5.72
N VAL A 549 -14.19 0.89 -6.12
CA VAL A 549 -13.31 1.90 -5.52
C VAL A 549 -13.65 2.12 -4.04
N ARG A 550 -14.94 2.21 -3.68
CA ARG A 550 -15.36 2.35 -2.27
C ARG A 550 -14.98 1.14 -1.41
N TYR A 551 -14.90 -0.06 -1.99
CA TYR A 551 -14.46 -1.27 -1.28
C TYR A 551 -12.95 -1.25 -0.96
N HIS A 552 -12.16 -0.49 -1.71
CA HIS A 552 -10.72 -0.28 -1.46
C HIS A 552 -10.43 0.86 -0.47
N ILE A 553 -11.45 1.56 0.03
CA ILE A 553 -11.28 2.66 0.99
C ILE A 553 -11.93 2.24 2.31
N LEU A 554 -11.17 2.30 3.40
CA LEU A 554 -11.63 2.04 4.75
C LEU A 554 -11.67 3.35 5.54
N PRO A 555 -12.69 3.58 6.39
CA PRO A 555 -12.72 4.72 7.29
C PRO A 555 -11.65 4.57 8.39
N GLY A 556 -11.04 5.68 8.78
CA GLY A 556 -10.00 5.74 9.81
C GLY A 556 -8.61 5.33 9.33
N GLN A 557 -7.61 5.58 10.16
CA GLN A 557 -6.24 5.11 9.95
C GLN A 557 -6.00 3.78 10.67
N ILE A 558 -5.90 2.73 9.88
CA ILE A 558 -5.74 1.36 10.37
C ILE A 558 -4.26 1.01 10.24
N ARG A 559 -3.55 0.97 11.38
CA ARG A 559 -2.13 0.61 11.45
C ARG A 559 -1.96 -0.91 11.56
N PRO A 560 -0.85 -1.49 11.05
CA PRO A 560 -0.62 -2.94 11.09
C PRO A 560 -0.72 -3.56 12.49
N GLY A 561 -0.24 -2.85 13.51
CA GLY A 561 -0.28 -3.32 14.90
C GLY A 561 -1.69 -3.48 15.48
N ASN A 562 -2.71 -2.85 14.86
CA ASN A 562 -4.10 -2.94 15.31
C ASN A 562 -4.88 -4.08 14.64
N LEU A 563 -4.25 -4.81 13.71
CA LEU A 563 -4.89 -5.86 12.94
C LEU A 563 -4.76 -7.21 13.64
N THR A 564 -5.86 -7.96 13.66
CA THR A 564 -5.91 -9.34 14.14
C THR A 564 -6.54 -10.25 13.09
N SER A 565 -6.11 -11.52 13.07
CA SER A 565 -6.66 -12.49 12.13
C SER A 565 -8.15 -12.75 12.41
N GLY A 566 -8.97 -12.73 11.35
CA GLY A 566 -10.43 -12.83 11.44
C GLY A 566 -11.16 -11.52 11.77
N MET A 567 -10.45 -10.38 11.84
CA MET A 567 -11.08 -9.08 12.03
C MET A 567 -11.90 -8.68 10.79
N LEU A 568 -13.11 -8.14 11.01
CA LEU A 568 -13.97 -7.61 9.95
C LEU A 568 -13.99 -6.09 9.98
N LEU A 569 -13.24 -5.47 9.06
CA LEU A 569 -13.17 -4.01 8.93
C LEU A 569 -14.34 -3.46 8.13
N ASN A 570 -14.81 -2.27 8.47
CA ASN A 570 -15.78 -1.55 7.65
C ASN A 570 -15.08 -0.97 6.41
N THR A 571 -15.75 -0.98 5.27
CA THR A 571 -15.34 -0.22 4.08
C THR A 571 -16.18 1.06 3.91
N GLU A 572 -15.84 1.90 2.94
CA GLU A 572 -16.68 3.02 2.48
C GLU A 572 -17.79 2.56 1.51
N LEU A 573 -17.80 1.29 1.12
CA LEU A 573 -18.90 0.70 0.36
C LEU A 573 -20.09 0.47 1.29
N ALA A 574 -21.09 1.35 1.21
CA ALA A 574 -22.38 1.19 1.87
C ALA A 574 -23.46 0.92 0.82
N ASP A 575 -24.34 -0.03 1.09
CA ASP A 575 -25.41 -0.45 0.18
C ASP A 575 -26.72 -0.62 0.94
N TRP A 576 -27.84 -0.28 0.30
CA TRP A 576 -29.18 -0.55 0.79
C TRP A 576 -29.43 -2.06 0.95
N LYS A 577 -28.77 -2.91 0.15
CA LYS A 577 -28.78 -4.37 0.28
C LYS A 577 -28.32 -4.86 1.65
N LEU A 578 -27.47 -4.08 2.32
CA LEU A 578 -26.97 -4.32 3.67
C LEU A 578 -27.73 -3.50 4.73
N ARG A 579 -28.96 -3.06 4.45
CA ARG A 579 -29.75 -2.15 5.32
C ARG A 579 -29.02 -0.85 5.65
N GLN A 580 -28.40 -0.24 4.64
CA GLN A 580 -27.53 0.95 4.78
C GLN A 580 -26.24 0.68 5.58
N GLY A 581 -25.92 -0.59 5.83
CA GLY A 581 -24.67 -1.03 6.41
C GLY A 581 -23.50 -0.89 5.44
N ARG A 582 -22.30 -0.88 6.02
CA ARG A 582 -21.04 -0.91 5.27
C ARG A 582 -20.64 -2.36 5.00
N GLN A 583 -20.19 -2.65 3.78
CA GLN A 583 -19.60 -3.93 3.42
C GLN A 583 -18.35 -4.16 4.26
N LYS A 584 -18.20 -5.40 4.75
CA LYS A 584 -17.05 -5.80 5.55
C LYS A 584 -15.88 -6.25 4.68
N MET A 585 -14.67 -6.01 5.16
CA MET A 585 -13.41 -6.49 4.63
C MET A 585 -12.79 -7.44 5.66
N PRO A 586 -12.65 -8.74 5.35
CA PRO A 586 -12.00 -9.67 6.26
C PRO A 586 -10.49 -9.44 6.22
N VAL A 587 -9.86 -9.57 7.38
CA VAL A 587 -8.41 -9.44 7.53
C VAL A 587 -7.82 -10.78 7.92
N THR A 588 -6.78 -11.19 7.21
CA THR A 588 -5.97 -12.35 7.54
C THR A 588 -4.58 -11.87 7.96
N VAL A 589 -4.08 -12.38 9.08
CA VAL A 589 -2.76 -12.03 9.60
C VAL A 589 -2.00 -13.31 9.87
N ASP A 590 -0.72 -13.35 9.49
CA ASP A 590 0.19 -14.44 9.87
C ASP A 590 0.63 -14.25 11.34
N ASP A 591 0.15 -15.13 12.21
CA ASP A 591 0.40 -15.06 13.65
C ASP A 591 1.85 -15.39 14.05
N SER A 592 2.65 -15.91 13.11
CA SER A 592 4.07 -16.20 13.30
C SER A 592 4.90 -14.94 13.63
N ALA A 593 4.40 -13.75 13.29
CA ALA A 593 5.10 -12.46 13.41
C ALA A 593 4.39 -11.46 14.35
N ALA A 594 3.58 -11.92 15.32
CA ALA A 594 2.69 -11.07 16.11
C ALA A 594 3.35 -9.86 16.82
N SER A 595 4.64 -9.94 17.17
CA SER A 595 5.37 -8.87 17.86
C SER A 595 6.12 -7.89 16.95
N ASP A 596 6.30 -8.17 15.65
CA ASP A 596 7.03 -7.32 14.69
C ASP A 596 6.24 -7.13 13.38
N ARG A 597 4.91 -6.97 13.51
CA ARG A 597 4.00 -6.80 12.36
C ARG A 597 4.29 -5.51 11.63
N LYS A 598 4.77 -5.63 10.40
CA LYS A 598 5.16 -4.52 9.53
C LYS A 598 4.18 -4.30 8.39
N GLY A 599 3.23 -5.21 8.17
CA GLY A 599 2.31 -5.14 7.04
C GLY A 599 3.01 -5.38 5.70
N ASN A 600 4.09 -6.17 5.67
CA ASN A 600 4.91 -6.45 4.48
C ASN A 600 4.88 -7.95 4.14
N GLY A 601 3.69 -8.44 3.77
CA GLY A 601 3.44 -9.85 3.42
C GLY A 601 2.86 -10.69 4.56
N ASP A 602 2.81 -10.15 5.78
CA ASP A 602 2.20 -10.73 6.99
C ASP A 602 0.71 -10.39 7.14
N VAL A 603 0.18 -9.47 6.33
CA VAL A 603 -1.21 -9.01 6.36
C VAL A 603 -1.84 -9.19 4.98
N ALA A 604 -3.09 -9.65 4.96
CA ALA A 604 -3.94 -9.71 3.78
C ALA A 604 -5.32 -9.12 4.08
N PHE A 605 -5.88 -8.41 3.09
CA PHE A 605 -7.26 -7.92 3.09
C PHE A 605 -8.04 -8.74 2.07
N GLY A 606 -9.06 -9.47 2.49
CA GLY A 606 -9.69 -10.48 1.64
C GLY A 606 -8.64 -11.48 1.15
N ASP A 607 -8.62 -11.69 -0.16
CA ASP A 607 -7.65 -12.56 -0.83
C ASP A 607 -6.37 -11.80 -1.26
N ALA A 608 -6.25 -10.50 -0.96
CA ALA A 608 -5.13 -9.67 -1.40
C ALA A 608 -4.08 -9.46 -0.31
N ASN A 609 -2.89 -10.03 -0.52
CA ASN A 609 -1.72 -9.82 0.33
C ASN A 609 -1.18 -8.40 0.18
N VAL A 610 -0.66 -7.82 1.26
CA VAL A 610 0.03 -6.53 1.25
C VAL A 610 1.48 -6.74 0.80
N LEU A 611 1.91 -6.00 -0.22
CA LEU A 611 3.21 -6.20 -0.88
C LEU A 611 4.40 -5.58 -0.15
N ARG A 612 4.17 -4.56 0.67
CA ARG A 612 5.22 -3.81 1.38
C ARG A 612 4.65 -3.07 2.58
N ALA A 613 5.52 -2.62 3.48
CA ALA A 613 5.12 -1.84 4.64
C ALA A 613 4.23 -0.65 4.23
N PRO A 614 3.10 -0.42 4.93
CA PRO A 614 2.16 0.61 4.55
C PRO A 614 2.75 2.00 4.81
N VAL A 615 2.28 2.96 4.02
CA VAL A 615 2.75 4.35 4.09
C VAL A 615 1.79 5.16 4.93
N ASP A 616 2.29 5.75 6.02
CA ASP A 616 1.56 6.74 6.83
C ASP A 616 1.77 8.13 6.23
N VAL A 617 0.70 8.73 5.71
CA VAL A 617 0.69 10.11 5.20
C VAL A 617 0.47 11.06 6.39
N LYS A 618 1.45 11.12 7.30
CA LYS A 618 1.52 11.93 8.53
C LYS A 618 0.15 12.22 9.20
N ASN A 619 -0.61 11.19 9.52
CA ASN A 619 -1.94 11.29 10.15
C ASN A 619 -3.07 11.88 9.29
N ALA A 620 -2.94 11.91 7.95
CA ALA A 620 -4.07 12.10 7.03
C ALA A 620 -4.65 10.76 6.57
N ALA A 621 -3.80 9.85 6.09
CA ALA A 621 -4.22 8.55 5.58
C ALA A 621 -3.16 7.45 5.76
N MET A 622 -3.61 6.20 5.77
CA MET A 622 -2.74 5.01 5.64
C MET A 622 -2.90 4.42 4.25
N ILE A 623 -1.81 4.04 3.58
CA ILE A 623 -1.86 3.42 2.25
C ILE A 623 -1.19 2.05 2.29
N TYR A 624 -1.97 1.00 2.01
CA TYR A 624 -1.50 -0.36 1.81
C TYR A 624 -1.44 -0.65 0.32
N ILE A 625 -0.29 -1.15 -0.16
CA ILE A 625 -0.20 -1.64 -1.53
C ILE A 625 -0.57 -3.11 -1.57
N VAL A 626 -1.63 -3.45 -2.29
CA VAL A 626 -2.18 -4.81 -2.35
C VAL A 626 -1.76 -5.53 -3.65
N SER A 627 -1.64 -6.84 -3.55
CA SER A 627 -1.20 -7.74 -4.63
C SER A 627 -2.23 -7.94 -5.75
N GLN A 628 -3.50 -7.66 -5.49
CA GLN A 628 -4.59 -7.85 -6.44
C GLN A 628 -5.73 -6.86 -6.19
N LEU A 629 -6.57 -6.66 -7.22
CA LEU A 629 -7.78 -5.85 -7.10
C LEU A 629 -8.81 -6.57 -6.22
N LEU A 630 -9.32 -5.88 -5.21
CA LEU A 630 -10.34 -6.38 -4.30
C LEU A 630 -11.72 -6.31 -4.97
N GLN A 631 -12.42 -7.44 -5.03
CA GLN A 631 -13.78 -7.49 -5.55
C GLN A 631 -14.78 -7.49 -4.39
N PRO A 632 -15.80 -6.62 -4.42
CA PRO A 632 -16.92 -6.73 -3.50
C PRO A 632 -17.53 -8.14 -3.54
N PRO A 633 -18.00 -8.68 -2.41
CA PRO A 633 -18.62 -10.01 -2.38
C PRO A 633 -19.81 -10.14 -3.33
N SER A 634 -20.05 -11.34 -3.84
CA SER A 634 -21.17 -11.63 -4.75
C SER A 634 -22.48 -11.86 -3.99
N ASP A 635 -23.58 -12.12 -4.71
CA ASP A 635 -24.84 -12.54 -4.08
C ASP A 635 -24.69 -13.89 -3.35
N PRO A 636 -25.60 -14.24 -2.41
CA PRO A 636 -25.48 -15.45 -1.62
C PRO A 636 -25.47 -16.74 -2.45
N VAL A 637 -26.18 -16.79 -3.58
CA VAL A 637 -26.23 -17.99 -4.43
C VAL A 637 -24.90 -18.18 -5.16
N GLN A 638 -24.39 -17.12 -5.79
CA GLN A 638 -23.09 -17.15 -6.48
C GLN A 638 -21.93 -17.38 -5.50
N THR A 639 -22.03 -16.84 -4.29
CA THR A 639 -21.07 -17.08 -3.21
C THR A 639 -21.10 -18.55 -2.81
N ALA A 640 -22.28 -19.14 -2.59
CA ALA A 640 -22.42 -20.55 -2.24
C ALA A 640 -21.88 -21.50 -3.34
N VAL A 641 -22.03 -21.16 -4.62
CA VAL A 641 -21.45 -21.92 -5.75
C VAL A 641 -19.92 -22.02 -5.66
N SER A 642 -19.27 -21.03 -5.03
CA SER A 642 -17.80 -21.03 -4.84
C SER A 642 -17.34 -21.97 -3.72
N TYR A 643 -18.26 -22.54 -2.93
CA TYR A 643 -17.98 -23.48 -1.86
C TYR A 643 -18.57 -24.86 -2.16
N LEU A 644 -17.70 -25.85 -2.41
CA LEU A 644 -18.12 -27.21 -2.74
C LEU A 644 -19.01 -27.86 -1.67
N SER A 645 -18.82 -27.52 -0.39
CA SER A 645 -19.61 -28.02 0.73
C SER A 645 -21.05 -27.50 0.78
N LEU A 646 -21.39 -26.48 -0.02
CA LEU A 646 -22.72 -25.86 -0.08
C LEU A 646 -23.50 -26.24 -1.35
N SER A 647 -23.00 -27.20 -2.13
CA SER A 647 -23.61 -27.59 -3.41
C SER A 647 -25.06 -28.09 -3.29
N THR A 648 -25.37 -28.84 -2.22
CA THR A 648 -26.74 -29.31 -1.96
C THR A 648 -27.68 -28.17 -1.61
N PHE A 649 -27.19 -27.14 -0.90
CA PHE A 649 -27.97 -25.94 -0.63
C PHE A 649 -28.31 -25.16 -1.91
N VAL A 650 -27.35 -25.03 -2.82
CA VAL A 650 -27.62 -24.39 -4.11
C VAL A 650 -28.73 -25.16 -4.83
N ALA A 651 -28.62 -26.49 -4.91
CA ALA A 651 -29.66 -27.34 -5.52
C ALA A 651 -31.04 -27.16 -4.86
N THR A 652 -31.12 -27.11 -3.53
CA THR A 652 -32.39 -26.91 -2.82
C THR A 652 -33.00 -25.54 -3.08
N VAL A 653 -32.19 -24.47 -3.15
CA VAL A 653 -32.67 -23.13 -3.51
C VAL A 653 -33.26 -23.09 -4.93
N PHE A 654 -32.68 -23.85 -5.86
CA PHE A 654 -33.23 -23.99 -7.21
C PHE A 654 -34.54 -24.79 -7.21
N SER A 655 -34.59 -25.95 -6.54
CA SER A 655 -35.80 -26.78 -6.44
C SER A 655 -36.95 -26.08 -5.71
N ALA A 656 -36.64 -25.23 -4.73
CA ALA A 656 -37.62 -24.42 -4.00
C ALA A 656 -38.08 -23.17 -4.77
N GLU A 657 -37.49 -22.88 -5.94
CA GLU A 657 -37.71 -21.67 -6.73
C GLU A 657 -37.38 -20.35 -6.01
N LEU A 658 -36.53 -20.41 -4.97
CA LEU A 658 -36.18 -19.26 -4.13
C LEU A 658 -34.96 -18.46 -4.62
N LYS A 659 -34.33 -18.85 -5.73
CA LYS A 659 -33.12 -18.19 -6.28
C LYS A 659 -33.22 -16.65 -6.27
N LYS A 660 -34.28 -16.10 -6.86
CA LYS A 660 -34.47 -14.64 -6.98
C LYS A 660 -34.70 -13.95 -5.64
N ALA A 661 -35.30 -14.65 -4.68
CA ALA A 661 -35.55 -14.14 -3.33
C ALA A 661 -34.23 -14.10 -2.55
N VAL A 662 -33.46 -15.20 -2.56
CA VAL A 662 -32.16 -15.31 -1.88
C VAL A 662 -31.13 -14.30 -2.44
N GLU A 663 -31.12 -14.08 -3.75
CA GLU A 663 -30.23 -13.10 -4.39
C GLU A 663 -30.49 -11.64 -3.98
N ARG A 664 -31.72 -11.31 -3.57
CA ARG A 664 -32.17 -9.90 -3.38
C ARG A 664 -32.56 -9.56 -1.96
N ALA A 665 -32.71 -10.54 -1.08
CA ALA A 665 -33.19 -10.31 0.29
C ALA A 665 -32.20 -9.44 1.08
N PRO A 666 -32.60 -8.24 1.54
CA PRO A 666 -31.67 -7.29 2.13
C PRO A 666 -31.40 -7.57 3.61
N GLY A 667 -30.12 -7.71 3.96
CA GLY A 667 -29.65 -7.81 5.33
C GLY A 667 -29.94 -9.15 6.02
N VAL A 668 -29.68 -10.26 5.33
CA VAL A 668 -29.99 -11.62 5.79
C VAL A 668 -28.73 -12.40 6.14
N SER A 669 -28.76 -13.17 7.23
CA SER A 669 -27.72 -14.17 7.53
C SER A 669 -28.23 -15.58 7.27
N TYR A 670 -27.62 -16.29 6.31
CA TYR A 670 -28.02 -17.65 5.97
C TYR A 670 -27.18 -18.66 6.78
N LEU A 671 -27.84 -19.49 7.58
CA LEU A 671 -27.24 -20.66 8.22
C LEU A 671 -27.34 -21.85 7.27
N VAL A 672 -26.35 -22.03 6.41
CA VAL A 672 -26.39 -23.01 5.33
C VAL A 672 -25.85 -24.36 5.82
N PRO A 673 -26.65 -25.44 5.80
CA PRO A 673 -26.15 -26.76 6.16
C PRO A 673 -25.13 -27.30 5.15
N THR A 674 -24.14 -28.04 5.63
CA THR A 674 -23.17 -28.74 4.77
C THR A 674 -23.84 -29.83 3.93
N ASN A 675 -23.19 -30.27 2.85
CA ASN A 675 -23.65 -31.44 2.09
C ASN A 675 -23.87 -32.65 3.02
N ASP A 676 -22.96 -32.90 3.96
CA ASP A 676 -23.05 -34.00 4.95
C ASP A 676 -24.24 -33.82 5.93
N ALA A 677 -24.56 -32.58 6.29
CA ALA A 677 -25.75 -32.29 7.08
C ALA A 677 -27.04 -32.65 6.33
N PHE A 678 -27.07 -32.42 5.01
CA PHE A 678 -28.19 -32.83 4.16
C PHE A 678 -28.25 -34.35 3.95
N THR A 679 -27.11 -35.05 3.81
CA THR A 679 -27.11 -36.53 3.73
C THR A 679 -27.65 -37.16 5.00
N GLY A 680 -27.33 -36.56 6.16
CA GLY A 680 -27.85 -36.95 7.47
C GLY A 680 -29.37 -36.87 7.64
N LEU A 681 -30.10 -36.25 6.70
CA LEU A 681 -31.57 -36.28 6.71
C LEU A 681 -32.16 -37.58 6.15
N GLY A 682 -31.38 -38.33 5.34
CA GLY A 682 -31.81 -39.57 4.71
C GLY A 682 -33.15 -39.42 3.96
N LEU A 683 -34.11 -40.27 4.29
CA LEU A 683 -35.44 -40.32 3.68
C LEU A 683 -36.25 -39.02 3.82
N ALA A 684 -35.97 -38.21 4.85
CA ALA A 684 -36.63 -36.91 5.00
C ALA A 684 -36.30 -35.97 3.83
N MET A 685 -35.05 -36.01 3.33
CA MET A 685 -34.66 -35.21 2.17
C MET A 685 -35.39 -35.67 0.91
N ASN A 686 -35.50 -36.99 0.69
CA ASN A 686 -36.23 -37.55 -0.45
C ASN A 686 -37.69 -37.10 -0.46
N TYR A 687 -38.33 -37.07 0.71
CA TYR A 687 -39.69 -36.58 0.86
C TYR A 687 -39.84 -35.09 0.56
N VAL A 688 -38.94 -34.25 1.10
CA VAL A 688 -39.00 -32.79 0.93
C VAL A 688 -38.68 -32.37 -0.52
N LEU A 689 -37.93 -33.20 -1.26
CA LEU A 689 -37.66 -33.00 -2.69
C LEU A 689 -38.80 -33.41 -3.62
N LEU A 690 -39.86 -34.04 -3.11
CA LEU A 690 -41.05 -34.34 -3.92
C LEU A 690 -41.72 -33.03 -4.38
N PRO A 691 -42.26 -32.96 -5.61
CA PRO A 691 -42.95 -31.76 -6.10
C PRO A 691 -44.09 -31.29 -5.18
N GLU A 692 -44.79 -32.22 -4.54
CA GLU A 692 -45.88 -31.96 -3.58
C GLU A 692 -45.39 -31.26 -2.31
N SER A 693 -44.12 -31.48 -1.95
CA SER A 693 -43.46 -30.98 -0.73
C SER A 693 -42.64 -29.71 -0.94
N GLN A 694 -42.69 -29.09 -2.12
CA GLN A 694 -41.88 -27.90 -2.46
C GLN A 694 -42.05 -26.76 -1.43
N HIS A 695 -43.25 -26.56 -0.90
CA HIS A 695 -43.55 -25.56 0.13
C HIS A 695 -42.81 -25.84 1.46
N LEU A 696 -42.56 -27.11 1.80
CA LEU A 696 -41.75 -27.49 2.96
C LEU A 696 -40.28 -27.15 2.71
N LEU A 697 -39.78 -27.34 1.49
CA LEU A 697 -38.41 -26.95 1.14
C LEU A 697 -38.22 -25.43 1.21
N GLN A 698 -39.21 -24.65 0.78
CA GLN A 698 -39.22 -23.19 0.95
C GLN A 698 -39.16 -22.82 2.44
N ALA A 699 -40.04 -23.42 3.26
CA ALA A 699 -40.06 -23.20 4.69
C ALA A 699 -38.73 -23.57 5.38
N LEU A 700 -38.06 -24.64 4.92
CA LEU A 700 -36.75 -25.04 5.40
C LEU A 700 -35.70 -23.97 5.16
N ILE A 701 -35.63 -23.43 3.94
CA ILE A 701 -34.65 -22.40 3.56
C ILE A 701 -34.92 -21.08 4.29
N GLU A 702 -36.19 -20.67 4.38
CA GLU A 702 -36.60 -19.46 5.10
C GLU A 702 -36.29 -19.54 6.59
N TYR A 703 -36.43 -20.71 7.21
CA TYR A 703 -36.08 -20.93 8.62
C TYR A 703 -34.58 -20.84 8.89
N HIS A 704 -33.76 -21.22 7.92
CA HIS A 704 -32.30 -21.07 8.00
C HIS A 704 -31.83 -19.66 7.63
N ALA A 705 -32.73 -18.74 7.30
CA ALA A 705 -32.42 -17.36 6.96
C ALA A 705 -32.80 -16.43 8.12
N ILE A 706 -31.81 -15.86 8.81
CA ILE A 706 -32.02 -14.90 9.90
C ILE A 706 -32.29 -13.52 9.32
N ASP A 707 -33.34 -12.85 9.80
CA ASP A 707 -33.77 -11.50 9.35
C ASP A 707 -32.90 -10.35 9.92
N LYS A 708 -31.59 -10.60 10.00
CA LYS A 708 -30.57 -9.67 10.49
C LYS A 708 -29.21 -10.12 10.01
N ILE A 709 -28.33 -9.18 9.70
CA ILE A 709 -26.90 -9.44 9.51
C ILE A 709 -26.26 -9.68 10.88
N ALA A 710 -25.75 -10.88 11.11
CA ALA A 710 -25.10 -11.29 12.35
C ALA A 710 -23.78 -11.98 12.01
N TYR A 711 -22.66 -11.35 12.38
CA TYR A 711 -21.32 -11.91 12.20
C TYR A 711 -20.94 -12.78 13.40
N LYS A 712 -19.87 -13.58 13.31
CA LYS A 712 -19.39 -14.42 14.43
C LYS A 712 -19.07 -13.60 15.68
N SER A 713 -18.62 -12.36 15.52
CA SER A 713 -18.33 -11.43 16.61
C SER A 713 -19.58 -10.95 17.34
N ASP A 714 -20.75 -10.99 16.69
CA ASP A 714 -22.00 -10.45 17.24
C ASP A 714 -22.70 -11.45 18.18
N PHE A 715 -22.32 -12.73 18.11
CA PHE A 715 -22.83 -13.76 19.01
C PHE A 715 -22.16 -13.69 20.38
N THR A 716 -22.97 -13.65 21.43
CA THR A 716 -22.51 -13.55 22.81
C THR A 716 -22.51 -14.91 23.52
N GLU A 717 -21.91 -14.98 24.70
CA GLU A 717 -21.97 -16.18 25.55
C GLU A 717 -23.35 -16.42 26.16
N GLN A 718 -24.20 -15.40 26.16
CA GLN A 718 -25.59 -15.52 26.53
C GLN A 718 -26.40 -16.03 25.34
N GLU A 719 -27.46 -16.78 25.63
CA GLU A 719 -28.34 -17.24 24.58
C GLU A 719 -29.20 -16.09 24.07
N THR A 720 -29.08 -15.81 22.77
CA THR A 720 -29.85 -14.75 22.09
C THR A 720 -30.75 -15.37 21.04
N VAL A 721 -31.98 -14.85 20.96
CA VAL A 721 -33.00 -15.31 20.01
C VAL A 721 -32.98 -14.43 18.77
N TYR A 722 -32.92 -15.05 17.60
CA TYR A 722 -32.89 -14.39 16.30
C TYR A 722 -34.15 -14.78 15.49
N PRO A 723 -34.89 -13.79 14.95
CA PRO A 723 -36.02 -14.07 14.07
C PRO A 723 -35.55 -14.58 12.71
N THR A 724 -36.28 -15.54 12.15
CA THR A 724 -36.03 -16.08 10.80
C THR A 724 -36.98 -15.44 9.77
N LEU A 725 -36.74 -15.68 8.48
CA LEU A 725 -37.62 -15.21 7.40
C LEU A 725 -38.92 -16.03 7.29
N LEU A 726 -39.01 -17.18 7.97
CA LEU A 726 -40.22 -18.00 7.94
C LEU A 726 -41.36 -17.25 8.66
N PRO A 727 -42.50 -16.97 7.99
CA PRO A 727 -43.59 -16.16 8.54
C PRO A 727 -44.50 -16.96 9.48
N LYS A 728 -43.90 -17.68 10.45
CA LYS A 728 -44.60 -18.49 11.46
C LYS A 728 -44.26 -17.99 12.86
N LEU A 729 -45.27 -17.81 13.71
CA LEU A 729 -45.08 -17.42 15.10
C LEU A 729 -44.20 -18.46 15.81
N GLY A 730 -43.17 -18.01 16.54
CA GLY A 730 -42.24 -18.89 17.26
C GLY A 730 -41.08 -19.42 16.41
N ALA A 731 -41.05 -19.20 15.09
CA ALA A 731 -39.99 -19.63 14.19
C ALA A 731 -38.68 -18.84 14.34
N ASN A 732 -38.10 -18.91 15.53
CA ASN A 732 -36.85 -18.24 15.88
C ASN A 732 -35.74 -19.28 16.13
N LEU A 733 -34.51 -18.83 15.98
CA LEU A 733 -33.30 -19.60 16.30
C LEU A 733 -32.65 -19.02 17.54
N SER A 734 -32.27 -19.87 18.49
CA SER A 734 -31.46 -19.44 19.62
C SER A 734 -29.99 -19.80 19.38
N ILE A 735 -29.14 -18.79 19.48
CA ILE A 735 -27.72 -18.89 19.15
C ILE A 735 -26.91 -18.49 20.37
N ARG A 736 -25.84 -19.25 20.65
CA ARG A 736 -24.94 -18.99 21.78
C ARG A 736 -23.50 -19.32 21.42
N LYS A 737 -22.58 -18.42 21.73
CA LYS A 737 -21.14 -18.67 21.67
C LYS A 737 -20.69 -19.42 22.92
N GLN A 738 -20.02 -20.56 22.74
CA GLN A 738 -19.40 -21.29 23.83
C GLN A 738 -18.05 -20.68 24.22
N LYS A 739 -17.57 -20.99 25.43
CA LYS A 739 -16.25 -20.57 25.93
C LYS A 739 -15.07 -21.05 25.08
N ASN A 740 -15.23 -22.16 24.37
CA ASN A 740 -14.23 -22.68 23.43
C ASN A 740 -14.22 -21.93 22.07
N GLY A 741 -15.10 -20.93 21.88
CA GLY A 741 -15.24 -20.17 20.65
C GLY A 741 -16.21 -20.76 19.62
N SER A 742 -16.69 -21.99 19.80
CA SER A 742 -17.71 -22.59 18.93
C SER A 742 -19.07 -21.91 19.12
N ILE A 743 -19.86 -21.82 18.05
CA ILE A 743 -21.18 -21.19 18.09
C ILE A 743 -22.22 -22.28 17.92
N LEU A 744 -23.07 -22.44 18.93
CA LEU A 744 -24.20 -23.36 18.94
C LEU A 744 -25.44 -22.64 18.42
N VAL A 745 -26.18 -23.32 17.55
CA VAL A 745 -27.49 -22.90 17.05
C VAL A 745 -28.51 -23.99 17.38
N ARG A 746 -29.69 -23.60 17.87
CA ARG A 746 -30.83 -24.51 18.09
C ARG A 746 -32.15 -23.80 17.87
N LYS A 747 -33.24 -24.56 17.88
CA LYS A 747 -34.59 -24.00 17.84
C LYS A 747 -34.91 -23.25 19.14
N ALA A 748 -35.49 -22.06 19.01
CA ALA A 748 -35.95 -21.32 20.20
C ALA A 748 -37.09 -22.08 20.91
N GLY A 749 -37.06 -22.11 22.24
CA GLY A 749 -38.07 -22.82 23.05
C GLY A 749 -37.73 -24.28 23.40
N GLU A 750 -36.73 -24.88 22.75
CA GLU A 750 -36.32 -26.28 22.99
C GLU A 750 -34.93 -26.37 23.67
N PRO A 751 -34.82 -26.23 25.01
CA PRO A 751 -33.52 -26.24 25.69
C PRO A 751 -32.79 -27.59 25.61
N ASN A 752 -33.53 -28.69 25.43
CA ASN A 752 -32.98 -30.05 25.27
C ASN A 752 -32.99 -30.53 23.81
N GLY A 753 -33.29 -29.64 22.84
CA GLY A 753 -33.38 -29.99 21.43
C GLY A 753 -32.03 -30.22 20.75
N THR A 754 -32.07 -30.69 19.50
CA THR A 754 -30.88 -30.90 18.67
C THR A 754 -30.15 -29.59 18.41
N CYS A 755 -28.84 -29.57 18.64
CA CYS A 755 -28.00 -28.39 18.40
C CYS A 755 -27.12 -28.59 17.16
N SER A 756 -26.95 -27.54 16.35
CA SER A 756 -25.93 -27.46 15.29
C SER A 756 -24.78 -26.53 15.71
N LEU A 757 -23.63 -26.72 15.09
CA LEU A 757 -22.43 -25.90 15.23
C LEU A 757 -22.15 -25.17 13.93
N ILE A 758 -21.70 -23.92 14.03
CA ILE A 758 -21.14 -23.20 12.89
C ILE A 758 -19.73 -23.72 12.62
N VAL A 759 -19.56 -24.44 11.51
CA VAL A 759 -18.28 -25.03 11.05
C VAL A 759 -17.38 -23.93 10.49
N LYS A 760 -17.93 -23.15 9.56
CA LYS A 760 -17.28 -22.00 8.93
C LYS A 760 -18.25 -20.84 8.92
N GLY A 761 -17.83 -19.67 9.35
CA GLY A 761 -18.70 -18.50 9.41
C GLY A 761 -18.04 -17.27 8.84
N ASP A 762 -18.80 -16.20 8.75
CA ASP A 762 -18.41 -14.92 8.14
C ASP A 762 -18.07 -15.03 6.64
N ILE A 763 -18.76 -15.91 5.91
CA ILE A 763 -18.70 -15.92 4.44
C ILE A 763 -19.54 -14.75 3.93
N LEU A 764 -18.87 -13.66 3.55
CA LEU A 764 -19.54 -12.40 3.21
C LEU A 764 -20.26 -12.48 1.87
N THR A 765 -21.42 -11.83 1.77
CA THR A 765 -22.18 -11.64 0.53
C THR A 765 -22.55 -10.16 0.36
N ASN A 766 -23.05 -9.75 -0.82
CA ASN A 766 -23.49 -8.37 -1.05
C ASN A 766 -24.80 -7.98 -0.32
N THR A 767 -25.53 -8.97 0.22
CA THR A 767 -26.79 -8.77 0.95
C THR A 767 -26.69 -9.14 2.44
N GLY A 768 -25.60 -9.77 2.87
CA GLY A 768 -25.39 -10.17 4.26
C GLY A 768 -24.23 -11.14 4.44
N VAL A 769 -24.51 -12.30 5.04
CA VAL A 769 -23.48 -13.27 5.42
C VAL A 769 -24.01 -14.70 5.38
N ILE A 770 -23.14 -15.65 5.07
CA ILE A 770 -23.38 -17.09 5.14
C ILE A 770 -22.55 -17.67 6.29
N HIS A 771 -23.19 -18.53 7.08
CA HIS A 771 -22.55 -19.39 8.07
C HIS A 771 -22.87 -20.84 7.77
N GLU A 772 -21.86 -21.66 7.58
CA GLU A 772 -21.94 -23.08 7.35
C GLU A 772 -22.24 -23.82 8.67
N VAL A 773 -23.30 -24.63 8.70
CA VAL A 773 -23.73 -25.39 9.88
C VAL A 773 -23.67 -26.90 9.64
N ASP A 774 -23.34 -27.66 10.69
CA ASP A 774 -23.16 -29.12 10.61
C ASP A 774 -24.46 -29.94 10.68
N ARG A 775 -25.63 -29.31 10.89
CA ARG A 775 -26.94 -29.99 10.94
C ARG A 775 -28.05 -29.11 10.38
N VAL A 776 -29.07 -29.78 9.83
CA VAL A 776 -30.27 -29.14 9.30
C VAL A 776 -31.35 -29.04 10.39
N HIS A 777 -31.89 -27.85 10.62
CA HIS A 777 -33.02 -27.64 11.53
C HIS A 777 -34.36 -27.64 10.78
N ILE A 778 -35.18 -28.66 10.99
CA ILE A 778 -36.47 -28.80 10.28
C ILE A 778 -37.58 -28.04 11.02
N PRO A 779 -38.27 -27.05 10.42
CA PRO A 779 -39.26 -26.21 11.11
C PRO A 779 -40.71 -26.72 11.05
N PHE A 780 -40.95 -27.83 10.35
CA PHE A 780 -42.27 -28.44 10.15
C PHE A 780 -42.31 -29.88 10.71
N ASP A 781 -43.52 -30.42 10.81
CA ASP A 781 -43.72 -31.79 11.26
C ASP A 781 -43.36 -32.75 10.13
N LEU A 782 -42.57 -33.77 10.46
CA LEU A 782 -42.33 -34.94 9.62
C LEU A 782 -42.71 -36.18 10.41
N THR A 783 -43.72 -36.87 9.92
CA THR A 783 -44.24 -38.11 10.52
C THR A 783 -43.61 -39.35 9.88
N ILE A 784 -43.74 -40.51 10.52
CA ILE A 784 -43.37 -41.80 9.91
C ILE A 784 -44.05 -41.99 8.55
N ARG A 785 -45.31 -41.54 8.39
CA ARG A 785 -46.00 -41.60 7.09
C ARG A 785 -45.28 -40.81 6.00
N ASP A 786 -44.81 -39.60 6.32
CA ASP A 786 -44.06 -38.76 5.37
C ASP A 786 -42.74 -39.42 4.96
N LEU A 787 -42.05 -40.04 5.92
CA LEU A 787 -40.82 -40.79 5.67
C LEU A 787 -41.07 -42.06 4.82
N LEU A 788 -42.21 -42.74 4.98
CA LEU A 788 -42.60 -43.89 4.13
C LEU A 788 -42.79 -43.47 2.66
N LYS A 789 -43.41 -42.30 2.42
CA LYS A 789 -43.52 -41.72 1.09
C LYS A 789 -42.14 -41.41 0.50
N GLY A 790 -41.24 -40.83 1.31
CA GLY A 790 -39.84 -40.62 0.93
C GLY A 790 -39.09 -41.91 0.60
N ALA A 791 -39.47 -43.02 1.23
CA ALA A 791 -38.95 -44.36 0.97
C ALA A 791 -39.61 -45.08 -0.21
N LYS A 792 -40.72 -44.56 -0.75
CA LYS A 792 -41.57 -45.24 -1.73
C LYS A 792 -42.00 -46.63 -1.23
N ALA A 793 -42.52 -46.67 -0.01
CA ALA A 793 -42.90 -47.89 0.69
C ALA A 793 -44.42 -47.98 0.92
N ASP A 794 -45.18 -47.84 -0.16
CA ASP A 794 -46.65 -47.77 -0.13
C ASP A 794 -47.26 -49.07 0.41
N THR A 795 -46.64 -50.22 0.09
CA THR A 795 -47.15 -51.52 0.52
C THR A 795 -47.08 -51.71 2.03
N MET A 796 -46.00 -51.25 2.67
CA MET A 796 -45.85 -51.34 4.12
C MET A 796 -46.79 -50.36 4.84
N GLU A 797 -46.98 -49.16 4.27
CA GLU A 797 -47.96 -48.19 4.77
C GLU A 797 -49.37 -48.82 4.84
N ASP A 798 -49.82 -49.42 3.73
CA ASP A 798 -51.12 -50.09 3.64
C ASP A 798 -51.27 -51.23 4.65
N LEU A 799 -50.23 -52.05 4.83
CA LEU A 799 -50.24 -53.14 5.80
C LEU A 799 -50.35 -52.63 7.23
N MET A 800 -49.67 -51.53 7.57
CA MET A 800 -49.76 -50.90 8.89
C MET A 800 -51.13 -50.31 9.16
N VAL A 801 -51.75 -49.67 8.17
CA VAL A 801 -53.13 -49.15 8.27
C VAL A 801 -54.11 -50.31 8.49
N GLN A 802 -54.05 -51.37 7.68
CA GLN A 802 -54.94 -52.52 7.80
C GLN A 802 -54.76 -53.31 9.10
N ALA A 803 -53.53 -53.34 9.64
CA ALA A 803 -53.23 -53.95 10.94
C ALA A 803 -53.71 -53.11 12.14
N GLY A 804 -54.11 -51.85 11.93
CA GLY A 804 -54.57 -50.94 12.98
C GLY A 804 -53.47 -50.13 13.67
N TYR A 805 -52.30 -49.99 13.04
CA TYR A 805 -51.15 -49.23 13.56
C TYR A 805 -51.03 -47.82 12.95
N GLU A 806 -52.14 -47.27 12.44
CA GLU A 806 -52.18 -45.93 11.84
C GLU A 806 -51.74 -44.82 12.80
N TYR A 807 -51.99 -44.98 14.10
CA TYR A 807 -51.59 -44.00 15.11
C TYR A 807 -50.06 -43.81 15.17
N ILE A 808 -49.28 -44.85 14.82
CA ILE A 808 -47.81 -44.78 14.72
C ILE A 808 -47.42 -43.96 13.49
N LEU A 809 -48.08 -44.19 12.35
CA LEU A 809 -47.81 -43.50 11.09
C LEU A 809 -48.00 -41.99 11.22
N ASN A 810 -49.03 -41.56 11.94
CA ASN A 810 -49.37 -40.15 12.15
C ASN A 810 -48.75 -39.56 13.43
N SER A 811 -47.92 -40.32 14.14
CA SER A 811 -47.29 -39.96 15.42
C SER A 811 -48.30 -39.46 16.50
N THR A 812 -49.51 -40.02 16.50
CA THR A 812 -50.59 -39.67 17.44
C THR A 812 -50.63 -40.61 18.64
N ILE A 813 -51.04 -40.11 19.81
CA ILE A 813 -51.20 -40.92 21.02
C ILE A 813 -52.57 -41.63 20.99
N PRO A 814 -52.66 -42.95 21.19
CA PRO A 814 -53.94 -43.65 21.33
C PRO A 814 -54.76 -43.12 22.52
N GLN A 815 -56.09 -43.03 22.38
CA GLN A 815 -57.00 -42.48 23.41
C GLN A 815 -56.89 -43.16 24.80
N ASN A 816 -56.36 -44.38 24.87
CA ASN A 816 -56.24 -45.17 26.10
C ASN A 816 -54.87 -45.05 26.80
N GLN A 817 -53.96 -44.20 26.31
CA GLN A 817 -52.60 -44.03 26.84
C GLN A 817 -52.33 -42.55 27.19
N THR A 818 -51.53 -42.32 28.23
CA THR A 818 -51.05 -40.98 28.63
C THR A 818 -49.64 -40.72 28.08
N ILE A 819 -49.22 -39.46 27.99
CA ILE A 819 -47.91 -39.04 27.43
C ILE A 819 -46.74 -39.77 28.10
N GLU A 820 -46.76 -39.91 29.43
CA GLU A 820 -45.72 -40.61 30.21
C GLU A 820 -45.62 -42.12 29.90
N SER A 821 -46.68 -42.69 29.32
CA SER A 821 -46.74 -44.10 28.89
C SER A 821 -46.59 -44.29 27.38
N SER A 822 -46.54 -43.20 26.61
CA SER A 822 -46.43 -43.24 25.15
C SER A 822 -44.98 -43.52 24.74
N LEU A 823 -44.80 -44.44 23.79
CA LEU A 823 -43.49 -44.89 23.31
C LEU A 823 -43.24 -44.33 21.92
N GLY A 824 -41.99 -43.98 21.63
CA GLY A 824 -41.55 -43.73 20.26
C GLY A 824 -41.45 -45.07 19.52
N PHE A 825 -41.45 -45.05 18.19
CA PHE A 825 -41.30 -46.27 17.40
C PHE A 825 -40.19 -46.14 16.36
N MET A 826 -39.37 -47.17 16.26
CA MET A 826 -38.51 -47.40 15.11
C MET A 826 -39.18 -48.45 14.21
N VAL A 827 -39.48 -48.07 12.97
CA VAL A 827 -40.17 -48.92 12.01
C VAL A 827 -39.16 -49.46 11.00
N LEU A 828 -39.07 -50.78 10.90
CA LEU A 828 -38.33 -51.45 9.84
C LEU A 828 -39.23 -51.54 8.61
N VAL A 829 -38.86 -50.89 7.53
CA VAL A 829 -39.71 -50.71 6.36
C VAL A 829 -39.12 -51.47 5.18
N PRO A 830 -39.69 -52.63 4.80
CA PRO A 830 -39.23 -53.31 3.59
C PRO A 830 -39.57 -52.48 2.35
N THR A 831 -38.69 -52.50 1.35
CA THR A 831 -39.02 -51.93 0.03
C THR A 831 -40.21 -52.67 -0.58
N ASP A 832 -41.00 -51.98 -1.41
CA ASP A 832 -42.11 -52.62 -2.13
C ASP A 832 -41.66 -53.83 -2.98
N SER A 833 -40.43 -53.76 -3.52
CA SER A 833 -39.81 -54.87 -4.23
C SER A 833 -39.57 -56.11 -3.35
N ALA A 834 -39.33 -55.92 -2.05
CA ALA A 834 -39.11 -57.01 -1.10
C ALA A 834 -40.37 -57.87 -0.91
N PHE A 835 -41.55 -57.27 -0.98
CA PHE A 835 -42.82 -57.97 -0.83
C PHE A 835 -43.15 -58.91 -2.00
N THR A 836 -42.48 -58.77 -3.15
CA THR A 836 -42.63 -59.72 -4.27
C THR A 836 -42.21 -61.15 -3.92
N LYS A 837 -41.36 -61.32 -2.90
CA LYS A 837 -40.88 -62.63 -2.41
C LYS A 837 -41.83 -63.27 -1.40
N VAL A 838 -42.91 -62.57 -1.03
CA VAL A 838 -43.84 -62.96 0.03
C VAL A 838 -45.25 -63.10 -0.56
N ASN A 839 -46.01 -64.10 -0.12
CA ASN A 839 -47.41 -64.26 -0.55
C ASN A 839 -48.32 -63.28 0.20
N LEU A 840 -48.43 -62.05 -0.30
CA LEU A 840 -49.27 -60.99 0.27
C LEU A 840 -50.74 -61.41 0.37
N SER A 841 -51.29 -62.12 -0.62
CA SER A 841 -52.70 -62.56 -0.60
C SER A 841 -53.01 -63.46 0.60
N ALA A 842 -52.08 -64.34 0.97
CA ALA A 842 -52.23 -65.20 2.14
C ALA A 842 -52.16 -64.42 3.46
N ILE A 843 -51.36 -63.35 3.51
CA ILE A 843 -51.19 -62.51 4.70
C ILE A 843 -52.41 -61.60 4.89
N LEU A 844 -52.87 -60.95 3.83
CA LEU A 844 -54.08 -60.11 3.84
C LEU A 844 -55.35 -60.93 4.15
N GLY A 845 -55.40 -62.19 3.73
CA GLY A 845 -56.50 -63.11 4.04
C GLY A 845 -56.57 -63.55 5.51
N ASN A 846 -55.49 -63.37 6.30
CA ASN A 846 -55.44 -63.78 7.70
C ASN A 846 -54.93 -62.65 8.59
N ARG A 847 -55.86 -62.03 9.34
CA ARG A 847 -55.58 -60.90 10.23
C ARG A 847 -54.48 -61.19 11.26
N ASP A 848 -54.40 -62.41 11.80
CA ASP A 848 -53.37 -62.75 12.78
C ASP A 848 -51.97 -62.77 12.15
N LEU A 849 -51.85 -63.25 10.91
CA LEU A 849 -50.57 -63.24 10.18
C LEU A 849 -50.16 -61.81 9.80
N LEU A 850 -51.12 -60.99 9.36
CA LEU A 850 -50.90 -59.57 9.07
C LEU A 850 -50.37 -58.82 10.30
N VAL A 851 -51.06 -58.94 11.44
CA VAL A 851 -50.68 -58.26 12.69
C VAL A 851 -49.31 -58.73 13.16
N ARG A 852 -49.03 -60.04 13.13
CA ARG A 852 -47.70 -60.57 13.52
C ARG A 852 -46.59 -60.07 12.60
N LEU A 853 -46.83 -60.00 11.29
CA LEU A 853 -45.86 -59.47 10.34
C LEU A 853 -45.53 -58.01 10.65
N VAL A 854 -46.54 -57.16 10.82
CA VAL A 854 -46.33 -55.74 11.12
C VAL A 854 -45.65 -55.59 12.48
N GLN A 855 -46.08 -56.32 13.51
CA GLN A 855 -45.44 -56.30 14.83
C GLN A 855 -43.95 -56.68 14.80
N GLN A 856 -43.53 -57.58 13.91
CA GLN A 856 -42.12 -57.97 13.72
C GLN A 856 -41.25 -56.81 13.19
N HIS A 857 -41.86 -55.80 12.59
CA HIS A 857 -41.19 -54.63 12.01
C HIS A 857 -41.29 -53.39 12.90
N LEU A 858 -41.99 -53.45 14.03
CA LEU A 858 -42.19 -52.33 14.95
C LEU A 858 -41.36 -52.51 16.20
N VAL A 859 -40.42 -51.60 16.44
CA VAL A 859 -39.54 -51.59 17.61
C VAL A 859 -39.97 -50.44 18.53
N PRO A 860 -40.56 -50.70 19.71
CA PRO A 860 -40.86 -49.66 20.68
C PRO A 860 -39.59 -49.07 21.29
N LEU A 861 -39.57 -47.75 21.45
CA LEU A 861 -38.47 -46.97 22.02
C LEU A 861 -38.93 -46.35 23.34
N THR A 862 -38.20 -46.65 24.42
CA THR A 862 -38.58 -46.27 25.79
C THR A 862 -38.19 -44.85 26.17
N THR A 863 -37.45 -44.12 25.34
CA THR A 863 -36.98 -42.75 25.64
C THR A 863 -36.58 -42.02 24.37
N ASP A 864 -36.84 -40.71 24.26
CA ASP A 864 -36.44 -39.87 23.10
C ASP A 864 -34.94 -39.94 22.81
N LYS A 865 -34.12 -40.01 23.86
CA LYS A 865 -32.64 -40.13 23.74
C LYS A 865 -32.19 -41.42 23.04
N ALA A 866 -33.04 -42.44 22.97
CA ALA A 866 -32.70 -43.68 22.27
C ALA A 866 -32.58 -43.42 20.76
N ILE A 867 -33.38 -42.51 20.17
CA ILE A 867 -33.25 -42.20 18.74
C ILE A 867 -31.98 -41.44 18.43
N ASP A 868 -31.62 -40.47 19.26
CA ASP A 868 -30.39 -39.69 19.08
C ASP A 868 -29.13 -40.58 19.09
N THR A 869 -29.19 -41.73 19.78
CA THR A 869 -28.12 -42.74 19.75
C THR A 869 -28.22 -43.73 18.59
N LEU A 870 -29.38 -43.89 17.96
CA LEU A 870 -29.62 -44.95 16.97
C LEU A 870 -29.62 -44.45 15.53
N LEU A 871 -29.98 -43.17 15.30
CA LEU A 871 -30.05 -42.59 13.97
C LEU A 871 -29.06 -41.43 13.86
N PRO A 872 -28.29 -41.34 12.77
CA PRO A 872 -27.39 -40.23 12.56
C PRO A 872 -28.20 -38.92 12.42
N ASP A 873 -27.63 -37.85 12.94
CA ASP A 873 -28.26 -36.53 13.01
C ASP A 873 -27.51 -35.46 12.21
N GLY A 874 -26.72 -35.89 11.22
CA GLY A 874 -25.93 -35.03 10.33
C GLY A 874 -24.44 -34.91 10.68
N ARG A 875 -23.96 -35.47 11.81
CA ARG A 875 -22.53 -35.58 12.11
C ARG A 875 -21.93 -36.90 11.62
N GLY A 876 -21.95 -37.08 10.31
CA GLY A 876 -21.44 -38.27 9.62
C GLY A 876 -22.52 -39.29 9.26
N ASP A 877 -22.15 -40.23 8.38
CA ASP A 877 -23.06 -41.21 7.78
C ASP A 877 -23.24 -42.49 8.64
N ASP A 878 -22.48 -42.62 9.74
CA ASP A 878 -22.45 -43.84 10.54
C ASP A 878 -23.57 -43.84 11.59
N ILE A 879 -24.39 -44.89 11.55
CA ILE A 879 -25.32 -45.23 12.62
C ILE A 879 -24.53 -45.58 13.90
N ASP A 880 -24.74 -44.84 14.98
CA ASP A 880 -24.03 -45.00 16.28
C ASP A 880 -24.59 -46.16 17.13
N MET A 881 -24.78 -47.33 16.49
CA MET A 881 -25.16 -48.56 17.17
C MET A 881 -23.93 -49.41 17.53
N GLN A 882 -23.99 -50.11 18.66
CA GLN A 882 -23.03 -51.17 18.95
C GLN A 882 -23.30 -52.39 18.06
N ASP A 883 -22.22 -53.05 17.62
CA ASP A 883 -22.33 -54.33 16.90
C ASP A 883 -23.02 -55.38 17.80
N GLU A 884 -23.88 -56.19 17.20
CA GLU A 884 -24.74 -57.18 17.87
C GLU A 884 -25.79 -56.61 18.86
N SER A 885 -26.12 -55.32 18.76
CA SER A 885 -27.23 -54.73 19.51
C SER A 885 -28.56 -55.42 19.18
N SER A 886 -29.35 -55.76 20.20
CA SER A 886 -30.62 -56.48 20.04
C SER A 886 -31.80 -55.72 20.63
N PHE A 887 -32.88 -55.62 19.86
CA PHE A 887 -34.10 -54.88 20.21
C PHE A 887 -35.32 -55.82 20.18
N ALA A 888 -36.19 -55.69 21.17
CA ALA A 888 -37.45 -56.42 21.20
C ALA A 888 -38.48 -55.69 20.32
N THR A 889 -39.08 -56.40 19.36
CA THR A 889 -40.20 -55.85 18.57
C THR A 889 -41.52 -56.02 19.31
N LEU A 890 -42.60 -55.41 18.83
CA LEU A 890 -43.95 -55.64 19.38
C LEU A 890 -44.41 -57.10 19.30
N LEU A 891 -43.76 -57.93 18.48
CA LEU A 891 -44.07 -59.36 18.39
C LEU A 891 -43.46 -60.16 19.56
N ASP A 892 -42.45 -59.63 20.25
CA ASP A 892 -41.73 -60.32 21.31
C ASP A 892 -42.57 -60.43 22.60
N ARG A 893 -42.43 -61.56 23.32
CA ARG A 893 -43.16 -61.78 24.58
C ARG A 893 -42.88 -60.72 25.64
N SER A 894 -41.67 -60.13 25.65
CA SER A 894 -41.34 -59.08 26.63
C SER A 894 -42.14 -57.79 26.42
N GLN A 895 -42.67 -57.57 25.21
CA GLN A 895 -43.49 -56.43 24.83
C GLN A 895 -44.99 -56.78 24.70
N GLY A 896 -45.40 -57.97 25.20
CA GLY A 896 -46.78 -58.45 25.12
C GLY A 896 -47.15 -59.17 23.83
N GLY A 897 -46.19 -59.45 22.95
CA GLY A 897 -46.39 -60.15 21.69
C GLY A 897 -46.50 -61.68 21.81
N SER A 898 -46.90 -62.33 20.72
CA SER A 898 -47.24 -63.77 20.71
C SER A 898 -46.04 -64.71 20.47
N SER A 899 -44.87 -64.20 20.05
CA SER A 899 -43.70 -65.03 19.70
C SER A 899 -42.54 -64.86 20.68
N SER A 900 -41.82 -65.96 20.95
CA SER A 900 -40.54 -65.93 21.67
C SER A 900 -39.34 -65.56 20.79
N TYR A 901 -39.58 -65.37 19.49
CA TYR A 901 -38.57 -65.02 18.48
C TYR A 901 -38.82 -63.63 17.90
N GLY A 902 -39.43 -62.71 18.67
CA GLY A 902 -39.73 -61.37 18.20
C GLY A 902 -38.54 -60.41 18.27
N GLN A 903 -37.40 -60.80 18.86
CA GLN A 903 -36.23 -59.93 18.96
C GLN A 903 -35.45 -59.86 17.64
N ILE A 904 -35.03 -58.66 17.27
CA ILE A 904 -34.11 -58.39 16.15
C ILE A 904 -32.72 -58.06 16.68
N SER A 905 -31.69 -58.31 15.88
CA SER A 905 -30.30 -57.94 16.16
C SER A 905 -29.67 -57.26 14.95
N PHE A 906 -28.96 -56.17 15.18
CA PHE A 906 -28.19 -55.44 14.17
C PHE A 906 -26.73 -55.87 14.22
N ARG A 907 -26.13 -56.01 13.04
CA ARG A 907 -24.72 -56.37 12.89
C ARG A 907 -24.03 -55.48 11.86
N LYS A 908 -22.85 -54.95 12.19
CA LYS A 908 -22.04 -54.15 11.27
C LYS A 908 -21.32 -55.09 10.28
N ILE A 909 -21.48 -54.86 9.00
CA ILE A 909 -20.83 -55.61 7.92
C ILE A 909 -19.59 -54.83 7.49
N SER A 910 -18.40 -55.43 7.63
CA SER A 910 -17.16 -54.83 7.14
C SER A 910 -17.17 -54.76 5.60
N SER A 911 -16.80 -53.62 5.02
CA SER A 911 -16.83 -53.34 3.57
C SER A 911 -16.03 -54.34 2.71
N ALA A 912 -15.10 -55.10 3.30
CA ALA A 912 -14.35 -56.17 2.62
C ALA A 912 -15.14 -57.50 2.44
N SER A 913 -16.30 -57.65 3.09
CA SER A 913 -17.10 -58.90 3.10
C SER A 913 -18.36 -58.87 2.22
N THR A 914 -18.77 -57.70 1.73
CA THR A 914 -19.92 -57.53 0.82
C THR A 914 -19.77 -58.32 -0.48
N ASN A 915 -18.53 -58.52 -0.95
CA ASN A 915 -18.24 -59.37 -2.12
C ASN A 915 -18.55 -60.87 -1.92
N ARG A 916 -18.59 -61.40 -0.68
CA ARG A 916 -18.88 -62.82 -0.44
C ARG A 916 -20.38 -63.14 -0.42
N TYR A 917 -21.23 -62.17 -0.06
CA TYR A 917 -22.69 -62.35 -0.10
C TYR A 917 -23.31 -62.06 -1.48
N ARG A 918 -22.62 -61.28 -2.33
CA ARG A 918 -23.04 -60.96 -3.71
C ARG A 918 -23.06 -62.16 -4.66
N HIS A 919 -22.36 -63.26 -4.35
CA HIS A 919 -22.26 -64.40 -5.27
C HIS A 919 -23.43 -65.41 -5.24
N SER A 920 -24.47 -65.20 -4.41
CA SER A 920 -25.60 -66.15 -4.33
C SER A 920 -26.86 -65.77 -5.10
N SER A 921 -26.97 -64.56 -5.66
CA SER A 921 -28.11 -64.16 -6.50
C SER A 921 -27.66 -64.00 -7.96
N GLY A 922 -27.89 -65.04 -8.76
CA GLY A 922 -27.56 -65.07 -10.18
C GLY A 922 -28.37 -64.09 -11.04
N ARG A 923 -28.00 -62.80 -11.00
CA ARG A 923 -28.36 -61.82 -12.03
C ARG A 923 -27.13 -61.00 -12.41
N SER A 924 -26.68 -61.19 -13.64
CA SER A 924 -25.73 -60.31 -14.30
C SER A 924 -26.38 -58.94 -14.49
N LEU A 925 -25.84 -57.93 -13.81
CA LEU A 925 -26.13 -56.51 -14.02
C LEU A 925 -24.79 -55.81 -14.28
N GLY A 926 -24.79 -54.92 -15.28
CA GLY A 926 -23.61 -54.29 -15.85
C GLY A 926 -22.88 -53.35 -14.90
N PRO A 927 -21.64 -52.96 -15.23
CA PRO A 927 -20.78 -52.17 -14.36
C PRO A 927 -21.13 -50.68 -14.47
N HIS A 928 -22.27 -50.23 -13.95
CA HIS A 928 -22.60 -48.81 -13.70
C HIS A 928 -23.94 -48.67 -12.95
N ASP A 929 -24.03 -49.20 -11.72
CA ASP A 929 -25.09 -48.81 -10.77
C ASP A 929 -24.44 -48.37 -9.46
N PRO A 930 -24.36 -47.05 -9.17
CA PRO A 930 -23.77 -46.52 -7.94
C PRO A 930 -24.73 -46.49 -6.74
N GLU A 931 -25.95 -47.03 -6.87
CA GLU A 931 -27.02 -46.87 -5.86
C GLU A 931 -27.09 -47.97 -4.76
N SER A 932 -26.16 -48.93 -4.69
CA SER A 932 -26.33 -50.10 -3.79
C SER A 932 -25.24 -50.30 -2.73
N ASP A 933 -24.51 -49.27 -2.34
CA ASP A 933 -23.71 -49.35 -1.11
C ASP A 933 -24.65 -49.10 0.08
N GLY A 934 -25.35 -50.15 0.51
CA GLY A 934 -26.17 -50.09 1.73
C GLY A 934 -25.33 -49.62 2.93
N LEU A 935 -25.98 -49.09 3.97
CA LEU A 935 -25.36 -48.39 5.12
C LEU A 935 -24.41 -49.25 5.98
N GLY A 936 -24.05 -50.46 5.54
CA GLY A 936 -23.12 -51.34 6.23
C GLY A 936 -23.74 -52.11 7.40
N TRP A 937 -25.07 -52.14 7.52
CA TRP A 937 -25.79 -52.80 8.60
C TRP A 937 -26.71 -53.90 8.11
N LEU A 938 -26.70 -55.04 8.82
CA LEU A 938 -27.63 -56.15 8.62
C LEU A 938 -28.47 -56.32 9.87
N VAL A 939 -29.79 -56.32 9.68
CA VAL A 939 -30.77 -56.62 10.72
C VAL A 939 -31.28 -58.04 10.52
N GLY A 940 -31.38 -58.82 11.57
CA GLY A 940 -31.94 -60.16 11.50
C GLY A 940 -32.65 -60.59 12.77
N ILE A 941 -33.51 -61.61 12.66
CA ILE A 941 -34.24 -62.14 13.81
C ILE A 941 -33.28 -62.98 14.67
N LYS A 942 -33.19 -62.63 15.96
CA LYS A 942 -32.30 -63.27 16.93
C LYS A 942 -32.68 -64.74 17.14
N ASN A 943 -31.67 -65.58 17.37
CA ASN A 943 -31.83 -67.02 17.67
C ASN A 943 -32.42 -67.90 16.53
N THR A 944 -32.36 -67.47 15.27
CA THR A 944 -32.82 -68.23 14.08
C THR A 944 -31.82 -69.28 13.55
N ARG A 945 -31.13 -69.99 14.47
CA ARG A 945 -30.09 -70.97 14.13
C ARG A 945 -30.62 -72.09 13.22
N GLY A 946 -29.94 -72.34 12.10
CA GLY A 946 -30.25 -73.43 11.16
C GLY A 946 -31.27 -73.10 10.06
N SER A 947 -31.66 -71.84 9.89
CA SER A 947 -32.55 -71.37 8.81
C SER A 947 -31.77 -70.64 7.70
N SER A 948 -32.31 -70.59 6.48
CA SER A 948 -31.70 -69.82 5.38
C SER A 948 -31.66 -68.34 5.76
N ALA A 949 -30.45 -67.76 5.81
CA ALA A 949 -30.24 -66.35 6.18
C ALA A 949 -31.10 -65.38 5.34
N SER A 950 -31.38 -65.73 4.09
CA SER A 950 -32.12 -64.91 3.12
C SER A 950 -33.58 -64.61 3.48
N ARG A 951 -34.18 -65.25 4.50
CA ARG A 951 -35.59 -65.00 4.91
C ARG A 951 -35.72 -64.27 6.24
N HIS A 952 -34.67 -64.27 7.06
CA HIS A 952 -34.72 -63.75 8.43
C HIS A 952 -33.62 -62.72 8.70
N SER A 953 -32.92 -62.26 7.66
CA SER A 953 -32.04 -61.10 7.71
C SER A 953 -32.28 -60.19 6.50
N ALA A 954 -32.07 -58.89 6.71
CA ALA A 954 -32.19 -57.84 5.70
C ALA A 954 -31.06 -56.84 5.87
N THR A 955 -30.64 -56.21 4.78
CA THR A 955 -29.67 -55.10 4.82
C THR A 955 -30.41 -53.78 4.97
N VAL A 956 -29.86 -52.88 5.78
CA VAL A 956 -30.38 -51.51 5.93
C VAL A 956 -29.91 -50.68 4.74
N LEU A 957 -30.87 -50.15 3.98
CA LEU A 957 -30.66 -49.37 2.76
C LEU A 957 -30.62 -47.87 3.05
N ALA A 958 -31.58 -47.38 3.83
CA ALA A 958 -31.73 -45.97 4.16
C ALA A 958 -32.32 -45.81 5.55
N PHE A 959 -32.28 -44.60 6.08
CA PHE A 959 -32.89 -44.25 7.35
C PHE A 959 -33.68 -42.95 7.24
N GLY A 960 -34.61 -42.72 8.16
CA GLY A 960 -35.35 -41.48 8.27
C GLY A 960 -35.70 -41.19 9.72
N ARG A 961 -35.63 -39.93 10.12
CA ARG A 961 -35.98 -39.49 11.47
C ARG A 961 -37.21 -38.59 11.41
N GLU A 962 -38.14 -38.78 12.34
CA GLU A 962 -39.25 -37.84 12.50
C GLU A 962 -38.74 -36.48 12.99
N ALA A 963 -39.44 -35.42 12.60
CA ALA A 963 -39.14 -34.07 13.04
C ALA A 963 -40.40 -33.39 13.58
N ARG A 964 -40.22 -32.50 14.55
CA ARG A 964 -41.28 -31.68 15.10
C ARG A 964 -41.19 -30.27 14.56
N ALA A 965 -42.34 -29.72 14.21
CA ALA A 965 -42.49 -28.33 13.83
C ALA A 965 -42.09 -27.42 14.98
N VAL A 966 -41.67 -26.19 14.66
CA VAL A 966 -41.44 -25.17 15.69
C VAL A 966 -42.75 -24.91 16.43
N GLU A 967 -42.70 -24.93 17.77
CA GLU A 967 -43.84 -24.64 18.64
C GLU A 967 -44.36 -23.22 18.38
N GLY A 968 -45.66 -23.11 18.10
CA GLY A 968 -46.40 -21.87 18.33
C GLY A 968 -46.97 -21.87 19.75
N ASP A 969 -47.80 -20.88 20.10
CA ASP A 969 -48.46 -20.78 21.43
C ASP A 969 -49.38 -21.98 21.80
N VAL A 970 -49.48 -23.01 20.96
CA VAL A 970 -50.32 -24.20 21.17
C VAL A 970 -49.43 -25.42 21.42
N HIS A 971 -49.32 -25.82 22.68
CA HIS A 971 -48.73 -27.11 23.05
C HIS A 971 -49.64 -28.25 22.58
N LEU A 972 -49.28 -28.89 21.48
CA LEU A 972 -49.92 -30.13 21.02
C LEU A 972 -49.27 -31.31 21.75
N GLU A 973 -50.02 -32.00 22.59
CA GLU A 973 -49.60 -33.24 23.25
C GLU A 973 -49.34 -34.33 22.19
N ARG A 974 -48.09 -34.79 22.05
CA ARG A 974 -47.67 -35.74 21.00
C ARG A 974 -46.69 -36.77 21.55
N ALA A 975 -46.64 -37.93 20.91
CA ALA A 975 -45.77 -39.04 21.30
C ALA A 975 -44.27 -38.69 21.14
N PRO A 976 -43.36 -39.42 21.83
CA PRO A 976 -41.91 -39.36 21.59
C PRO A 976 -41.56 -39.48 20.10
N VAL A 977 -40.45 -38.86 19.69
CA VAL A 977 -40.01 -38.88 18.28
C VAL A 977 -39.73 -40.32 17.85
N GLY A 978 -40.11 -40.67 16.61
CA GLY A 978 -39.88 -41.96 15.97
C GLY A 978 -38.83 -41.93 14.85
N GLY A 979 -38.64 -43.07 14.19
CA GLY A 979 -37.74 -43.20 13.04
C GLY A 979 -38.00 -44.43 12.17
N ILE A 980 -37.35 -44.50 11.02
CA ILE A 980 -37.49 -45.55 10.02
C ILE A 980 -36.13 -46.07 9.61
N PHE A 981 -36.02 -47.39 9.45
CA PHE A 981 -34.98 -48.04 8.66
C PHE A 981 -35.59 -48.73 7.45
N GLN A 982 -35.20 -48.31 6.25
CA GLN A 982 -35.58 -48.99 5.03
C GLN A 982 -34.72 -50.24 4.85
N ILE A 983 -35.34 -51.39 4.59
CA ILE A 983 -34.67 -52.68 4.46
C ILE A 983 -35.00 -53.37 3.14
N ASP A 984 -34.07 -54.18 2.64
CA ASP A 984 -34.17 -54.82 1.32
C ASP A 984 -35.04 -56.10 1.29
N THR A 985 -35.36 -56.66 2.45
CA THR A 985 -36.05 -57.94 2.61
C THR A 985 -37.09 -57.85 3.72
N VAL A 986 -38.26 -58.45 3.51
CA VAL A 986 -39.32 -58.53 4.54
C VAL A 986 -38.89 -59.52 5.63
N LEU A 987 -38.88 -59.08 6.89
CA LEU A 987 -38.58 -59.95 8.03
C LEU A 987 -39.83 -60.75 8.42
N SER A 988 -39.97 -61.95 7.87
CA SER A 988 -41.10 -62.82 8.20
C SER A 988 -40.97 -63.37 9.63
N PRO A 989 -42.04 -63.35 10.46
CA PRO A 989 -42.04 -63.94 11.80
C PRO A 989 -41.49 -65.37 11.80
N TYR A 990 -40.48 -65.64 12.62
CA TYR A 990 -39.87 -66.96 12.66
C TYR A 990 -40.72 -67.95 13.46
N GLU A 991 -41.09 -69.06 12.81
CA GLU A 991 -41.65 -70.23 13.47
C GLU A 991 -40.67 -71.40 13.37
N PRO A 992 -40.22 -71.97 14.51
CA PRO A 992 -39.33 -73.13 14.48
C PRO A 992 -40.03 -74.32 13.82
N SER A 993 -39.30 -75.03 12.97
CA SER A 993 -39.80 -76.24 12.31
C SER A 993 -40.26 -77.29 13.33
N TRP A 994 -41.18 -78.19 12.92
CA TRP A 994 -41.70 -79.24 13.80
C TRP A 994 -40.57 -80.07 14.43
N PHE A 995 -39.48 -80.29 13.70
CA PHE A 995 -38.29 -81.00 14.17
C PHE A 995 -37.49 -80.18 15.20
N TYR A 996 -37.42 -78.86 15.10
CA TYR A 996 -36.77 -78.04 16.13
C TYR A 996 -37.62 -77.93 17.40
N ARG A 997 -38.95 -77.95 17.26
CA ARG A 997 -39.91 -77.92 18.38
C ARG A 997 -40.00 -79.26 19.13
N TRP A 998 -40.03 -80.38 18.41
CA TRP A 998 -40.31 -81.72 18.96
C TRP A 998 -39.24 -82.78 18.67
N GLY A 999 -38.24 -82.49 17.83
CA GLY A 999 -37.26 -83.47 17.37
C GLY A 999 -36.32 -83.95 18.46
N TRP A 1000 -36.07 -83.16 19.51
CA TRP A 1000 -35.34 -83.62 20.70
C TRP A 1000 -36.16 -84.67 21.49
N ILE A 1001 -37.49 -84.55 21.51
CA ILE A 1001 -38.38 -85.57 22.09
C ILE A 1001 -38.33 -86.82 21.22
N ALA A 1002 -38.38 -86.69 19.90
CA ALA A 1002 -38.25 -87.82 18.98
C ALA A 1002 -36.89 -88.53 19.10
N LEU A 1003 -35.78 -87.78 19.23
CA LEU A 1003 -34.43 -88.30 19.44
C LEU A 1003 -34.29 -88.96 20.82
N ALA A 1004 -34.86 -88.36 21.88
CA ALA A 1004 -34.88 -88.96 23.21
C ALA A 1004 -35.69 -90.26 23.22
N CYS A 1005 -36.86 -90.28 22.56
CA CYS A 1005 -37.66 -91.49 22.39
C CYS A 1005 -36.94 -92.56 21.56
N ALA A 1006 -36.25 -92.19 20.48
CA ALA A 1006 -35.45 -93.12 19.67
C ALA A 1006 -34.26 -93.68 20.45
N PHE A 1007 -33.55 -92.83 21.20
CA PHE A 1007 -32.46 -93.24 22.08
C PHE A 1007 -32.96 -94.20 23.17
N PHE A 1008 -34.08 -93.89 23.81
CA PHE A 1008 -34.72 -94.76 24.79
C PHE A 1008 -35.16 -96.09 24.16
N ALA A 1009 -35.73 -96.07 22.96
CA ALA A 1009 -36.09 -97.28 22.21
C ALA A 1009 -34.86 -98.13 21.86
N THR A 1010 -33.72 -97.52 21.50
CA THR A 1010 -32.46 -98.25 21.25
C THR A 1010 -31.88 -98.87 22.52
N ILE A 1011 -31.97 -98.18 23.67
CA ILE A 1011 -31.56 -98.74 24.97
C ILE A 1011 -32.43 -99.94 25.33
N VAL A 1012 -33.75 -99.83 25.17
CA VAL A 1012 -34.68 -100.93 25.42
C VAL A 1012 -34.43 -102.10 24.47
N ALA A 1013 -34.19 -101.85 23.18
CA ALA A 1013 -33.86 -102.89 22.21
C ALA A 1013 -32.52 -103.58 22.54
N ALA A 1014 -31.50 -102.83 22.97
CA ALA A 1014 -30.23 -103.38 23.43
C ALA A 1014 -30.39 -104.22 24.70
N ALA A 1015 -31.21 -103.77 25.66
CA ALA A 1015 -31.52 -104.52 26.87
C ALA A 1015 -32.27 -105.83 26.56
N VAL A 1016 -33.24 -105.80 25.64
CA VAL A 1016 -33.95 -107.02 25.17
C VAL A 1016 -33.01 -107.95 24.43
N PHE A 1017 -32.12 -107.44 23.57
CA PHE A 1017 -31.11 -108.25 22.88
C PHE A 1017 -30.16 -108.96 23.86
N PHE A 1018 -29.70 -108.24 24.90
CA PHE A 1018 -28.87 -108.84 25.96
C PHE A 1018 -29.64 -109.85 26.81
N ALA A 1019 -30.91 -109.60 27.14
CA ALA A 1019 -31.76 -110.53 27.86
C ALA A 1019 -32.01 -111.83 27.07
N VAL A 1020 -32.25 -111.74 25.76
CA VAL A 1020 -32.41 -112.91 24.86
C VAL A 1020 -31.09 -113.68 24.72
N ARG A 1021 -29.95 -112.98 24.66
CA ARG A 1021 -28.62 -113.60 24.62
C ARG A 1021 -28.29 -114.34 25.94
N TRP A 1022 -28.64 -113.76 27.09
CA TRP A 1022 -28.52 -114.42 28.39
C TRP A 1022 -29.38 -115.70 28.42
N TRP A 1023 -30.65 -115.61 28.00
CA TRP A 1023 -31.57 -116.74 28.02
C TRP A 1023 -31.12 -117.92 27.13
N ARG A 1024 -30.50 -117.65 25.97
CA ARG A 1024 -29.91 -118.70 25.10
C ARG A 1024 -28.59 -119.29 25.62
N GLY A 1025 -27.91 -118.64 26.56
CA GLY A 1025 -26.65 -119.14 27.16
C GLY A 1025 -26.84 -120.09 28.35
N GLY A 1026 -28.05 -120.18 28.91
CA GLY A 1026 -28.32 -120.89 30.18
C GLY A 1026 -28.69 -122.38 30.08
N ASN A 1027 -28.93 -122.92 28.89
CA ASN A 1027 -29.34 -124.33 28.72
C ASN A 1027 -28.24 -125.19 28.07
N ARG A 1028 -27.20 -125.52 28.84
CA ARG A 1028 -26.42 -126.75 28.67
C ARG A 1028 -26.23 -127.42 30.03
N ILE A 1029 -27.19 -128.28 30.35
CA ILE A 1029 -27.11 -129.28 31.42
C ILE A 1029 -26.08 -130.32 30.97
N LYS A 1030 -24.99 -130.49 31.72
CA LYS A 1030 -24.15 -131.69 31.68
C LYS A 1030 -24.67 -132.64 32.76
N LEU A 1031 -24.99 -133.87 32.37
CA LEU A 1031 -25.14 -135.01 33.27
C LEU A 1031 -24.11 -136.09 32.91
N THR A 1032 -23.75 -136.83 33.94
CA THR A 1032 -22.52 -137.59 34.19
C THR A 1032 -22.40 -138.92 33.44
N GLU A 1033 -21.17 -139.33 33.15
CA GLU A 1033 -20.82 -140.76 33.10
C GLU A 1033 -19.41 -140.96 33.66
N ALA A 1034 -19.24 -142.06 34.38
CA ALA A 1034 -18.14 -142.37 35.28
C ALA A 1034 -17.17 -143.39 34.68
N LEU A 1035 -16.00 -143.47 35.33
CA LEU A 1035 -15.10 -144.61 35.50
C LEU A 1035 -14.04 -144.96 34.43
N GLU A 1036 -12.88 -145.31 35.01
CA GLU A 1036 -11.68 -146.02 34.50
C GLU A 1036 -10.75 -145.19 33.60
N GLY A 1037 -9.42 -145.12 33.79
CA GLY A 1037 -8.41 -145.86 34.58
C GLY A 1037 -7.08 -145.63 33.82
N GLU A 1038 -6.09 -144.99 34.44
CA GLU A 1038 -4.78 -145.56 34.85
C GLU A 1038 -3.65 -145.54 33.80
N GLU A 1039 -2.44 -145.14 34.29
CA GLU A 1039 -1.07 -145.18 33.72
C GLU A 1039 -0.71 -144.10 32.67
N GLU A 1040 0.32 -143.24 32.80
CA GLU A 1040 1.57 -143.23 33.59
C GLU A 1040 1.76 -142.00 34.51
#